data_AF-A0A7S0JUR5-F1
#
_entry.id   AF-A0A7S0JUR5-F1
#
_cell.length_a   1.000
_cell.length_b   1.000
_cell.length_c   1.000
_cell.angle_alpha   90.00
_cell.angle_beta   90.00
_cell.angle_gamma   90.00
#
_symmetry.space_group_name_H-M   'P 1'
#
loop_
_entity.id
_entity.type
_entity.pdbx_description
1 polymer ?
#
loop_
_entity_poly.entity_id
_entity_poly.type
_entity_poly.pdbx_seq_one_letter_code
_entity_poly.pdbx_strand_id
1 'polypeptide(L)'
;LEASRQAARLPRAAHARVCMASKGLYDDGASEDDSVLEEDVGLTENQQRLLWLIHLHSRPALTADDTERWARHQSIMVLVYEGVVAQALDYDYAPSPEVVDGRRMFFNVSQEGKSDLDYLREEKLVNGLKVSSRDHLPVTMYQISRRGLEVIRGIDEYDRSAVESFARSPSRALMVVDFDGSDFWLAAADEEGLPVPGGFRKKSSVLAIEEVSYVSSAYIPACLRHGGRPTLSNAHRVHECTSSAAGTIRDDLEEIITLSSVSIIVGEYVPFGSNQMVSLNFTMGSPERVLGGFYTAAVQDDASRADFRMDPGLTAVQILDYSLAGHVNLEADIQLPEPDGIVQIETFGVSINANGACFYGLQLEAVMDRVKDAISLDHLSRLLVDVQTDSSEIVEPLLSPAQRRALDFVYRGDSANRAKVSLIVANEIVPHLQAEEYLDKGEYENELKQVVGDTRAAYGISDSDTLVFGSHGLLLAGPNSRTYEPLLCSYVQLMSMDAFAQNLFSVVSVVQDDIRATASQCRLSRRDPLLLKEASARLPTLERRVLLLEKIVSFMEESLLSTEIPEPPLTAAGRALYDRLALPQLQSEMARRVTDIGKYVRETGQELSVTQRQAQHIAESRDRDVMGSLETHVVALREAAGSPNMARMVYALEWLQWILMSLFAFACLDRLVGTWSVADTDWFRSVYQALIERGPMVWFLLSFLLLAAMTWFMAYRYNRRARRELQDTVTVRLEIRQSMNQARLDKFLAIRTVLNTSWDLGPEGDRVVVSWIEDD
;
A
#
# COMPACT_ATOMS: atom_id res chain seq x y z
N LEU A 1 22.75 28.46 -1.06
CA LEU A 1 23.31 27.22 -1.65
C LEU A 1 24.54 26.66 -0.90
N GLU A 2 24.83 27.12 0.33
CA GLU A 2 25.75 26.42 1.27
C GLU A 2 25.14 26.20 2.67
N ALA A 3 23.84 26.49 2.85
CA ALA A 3 23.13 26.33 4.13
C ALA A 3 22.16 25.12 4.17
N SER A 4 22.22 24.23 3.17
CA SER A 4 21.32 23.06 3.04
C SER A 4 21.96 21.71 3.40
N ARG A 5 23.17 21.69 3.99
CA ARG A 5 23.89 20.46 4.38
C ARG A 5 23.99 20.18 5.89
N GLN A 6 23.31 20.93 6.77
CA GLN A 6 23.46 20.80 8.22
C GLN A 6 22.19 20.44 9.02
N ALA A 7 21.08 20.09 8.37
CA ALA A 7 19.80 19.81 9.05
C ALA A 7 19.44 18.31 9.19
N ALA A 8 20.42 17.40 9.16
CA ALA A 8 20.22 15.95 9.34
C ALA A 8 21.10 15.36 10.45
N ARG A 9 21.16 16.02 11.62
CA ARG A 9 21.71 15.44 12.86
C ARG A 9 20.76 15.72 14.02
N LEU A 10 19.78 14.84 14.20
CA LEU A 10 19.05 14.70 15.46
C LEU A 10 19.90 13.89 16.45
N PRO A 11 19.85 14.17 17.76
CA PRO A 11 20.81 13.65 18.72
C PRO A 11 20.54 12.19 19.09
N ARG A 12 21.60 11.37 19.08
CA ARG A 12 21.71 9.98 19.57
C ARG A 12 21.53 9.89 21.10
N ALA A 13 20.39 10.33 21.65
CA ALA A 13 20.14 10.32 23.10
C ALA A 13 18.94 9.47 23.55
N ALA A 14 18.22 8.79 22.66
CA ALA A 14 17.11 7.90 23.02
C ALA A 14 17.47 6.39 22.96
N HIS A 15 18.64 6.03 22.42
CA HIS A 15 19.08 4.63 22.28
C HIS A 15 19.75 4.02 23.52
N ALA A 16 19.90 4.78 24.61
CA ALA A 16 20.66 4.36 25.78
C ALA A 16 19.84 3.72 26.92
N ARG A 17 18.52 3.50 26.76
CA ARG A 17 17.67 2.88 27.80
C ARG A 17 17.19 1.46 27.53
N VAL A 18 17.46 0.90 26.35
CA VAL A 18 17.12 -0.51 26.05
C VAL A 18 18.36 -1.43 26.19
N CYS A 19 19.58 -0.89 26.19
CA CYS A 19 20.81 -1.68 26.39
C CYS A 19 21.17 -1.99 27.86
N MET A 20 20.27 -1.79 28.83
CA MET A 20 20.53 -2.10 30.26
C MET A 20 19.70 -3.28 30.82
N ALA A 21 19.10 -4.12 29.97
CA ALA A 21 18.28 -5.26 30.44
C ALA A 21 18.69 -6.63 29.89
N SER A 22 19.89 -6.79 29.29
CA SER A 22 20.42 -8.10 28.86
C SER A 22 21.75 -8.51 29.51
N LYS A 23 22.17 -7.81 30.58
CA LYS A 23 23.28 -8.25 31.43
C LYS A 23 22.79 -9.37 32.36
N GLY A 24 22.81 -10.59 31.87
CA GLY A 24 22.47 -11.76 32.66
C GLY A 24 22.50 -13.05 31.86
N LEU A 25 23.63 -13.34 31.20
CA LEU A 25 24.09 -14.70 30.88
C LEU A 25 25.50 -14.62 30.27
N TYR A 26 26.49 -14.24 31.07
CA TYR A 26 27.89 -14.56 30.79
C TYR A 26 28.36 -15.34 32.00
N ASP A 27 28.38 -16.66 31.85
CA ASP A 27 29.08 -17.56 32.77
C ASP A 27 30.57 -17.45 32.41
N ASP A 28 31.34 -16.86 33.33
CA ASP A 28 32.78 -16.73 33.27
C ASP A 28 33.38 -18.10 33.67
N GLY A 29 33.74 -18.90 32.67
CA GLY A 29 34.44 -20.16 32.82
C GLY A 29 35.65 -20.22 31.90
N ALA A 30 36.65 -19.38 32.14
CA ALA A 30 37.96 -19.53 31.51
C ALA A 30 38.75 -20.62 32.25
N SER A 31 38.89 -21.79 31.63
CA SER A 31 39.99 -22.72 31.88
C SER A 31 40.24 -23.58 30.64
N GLU A 32 41.37 -23.33 29.99
CA GLU A 32 42.26 -24.29 29.32
C GLU A 32 41.61 -25.57 28.76
N ASP A 33 41.28 -25.54 27.47
CA ASP A 33 41.30 -26.73 26.58
C ASP A 33 41.53 -26.26 25.14
N ASP A 34 42.79 -25.90 24.82
CA ASP A 34 43.30 -25.70 23.44
C ASP A 34 43.50 -27.06 22.74
N SER A 35 42.44 -27.86 22.67
CA SER A 35 42.39 -29.05 21.81
C SER A 35 40.94 -29.37 21.42
N VAL A 36 40.27 -28.43 20.75
CA VAL A 36 39.05 -28.77 20.02
C VAL A 36 39.47 -29.45 18.72
N LEU A 37 39.48 -30.77 18.82
CA LEU A 37 39.32 -31.78 17.79
C LEU A 37 38.96 -31.21 16.41
N GLU A 38 39.76 -31.57 15.39
CA GLU A 38 39.31 -31.68 14.00
C GLU A 38 38.14 -32.69 13.97
N GLU A 39 36.96 -32.27 14.41
CA GLU A 39 35.72 -32.97 14.08
C GLU A 39 35.47 -32.65 12.61
N ASP A 40 35.78 -33.63 11.78
CA ASP A 40 35.35 -33.67 10.39
C ASP A 40 33.82 -33.60 10.42
N VAL A 41 33.26 -32.41 10.12
CA VAL A 41 31.82 -32.13 10.30
C VAL A 41 30.97 -32.99 9.35
N GLY A 42 31.59 -33.73 8.43
CA GLY A 42 30.90 -34.69 7.57
C GLY A 42 29.86 -34.04 6.66
N LEU A 43 30.08 -32.77 6.29
CA LEU A 43 29.17 -32.00 5.44
C LEU A 43 29.12 -32.61 4.03
N THR A 44 27.92 -32.72 3.47
CA THR A 44 27.74 -33.13 2.08
C THR A 44 28.30 -32.09 1.11
N GLU A 45 28.57 -32.50 -0.14
CA GLU A 45 29.07 -31.60 -1.20
C GLU A 45 28.13 -30.40 -1.39
N ASN A 46 26.83 -30.63 -1.43
CA ASN A 46 25.80 -29.59 -1.52
C ASN A 46 25.82 -28.63 -0.31
N GLN A 47 25.94 -29.15 0.91
CA GLN A 47 26.03 -28.32 2.13
C GLN A 47 27.29 -27.45 2.14
N GLN A 48 28.43 -27.97 1.67
CA GLN A 48 29.67 -27.20 1.55
C GLN A 48 29.53 -26.07 0.51
N ARG A 49 28.93 -26.36 -0.64
CA ARG A 49 28.64 -25.38 -1.69
C ARG A 49 27.68 -24.30 -1.20
N LEU A 50 26.63 -24.66 -0.47
CA LEU A 50 25.68 -23.74 0.14
C LEU A 50 26.35 -22.83 1.18
N LEU A 51 27.20 -23.40 2.04
CA LEU A 51 27.96 -22.62 3.03
C LEU A 51 28.89 -21.60 2.35
N TRP A 52 29.55 -22.00 1.26
CA TRP A 52 30.38 -21.10 0.46
C TRP A 52 29.57 -19.98 -0.21
N LEU A 53 28.38 -20.29 -0.74
CA LEU A 53 27.46 -19.29 -1.30
C LEU A 53 27.08 -18.25 -0.23
N ILE A 54 26.71 -18.67 0.98
CA ILE A 54 26.36 -17.76 2.09
C ILE A 54 27.56 -16.89 2.48
N HIS A 55 28.78 -17.42 2.45
CA HIS A 55 29.99 -16.66 2.70
C HIS A 55 30.23 -15.55 1.67
N LEU A 56 29.94 -15.79 0.40
CA LEU A 56 30.07 -14.75 -0.64
C LEU A 56 29.11 -13.58 -0.40
N HIS A 57 27.90 -13.87 0.09
CA HIS A 57 26.83 -12.89 0.28
C HIS A 57 26.71 -12.32 1.69
N SER A 58 27.50 -12.79 2.65
CA SER A 58 27.44 -12.34 4.05
C SER A 58 28.82 -12.20 4.67
N ARG A 59 28.98 -11.27 5.61
CA ARG A 59 30.26 -11.02 6.30
C ARG A 59 30.03 -10.67 7.76
N PRO A 60 30.54 -11.48 8.72
CA PRO A 60 30.52 -11.13 10.13
C PRO A 60 31.57 -10.05 10.42
N ALA A 61 31.31 -9.18 11.40
CA ALA A 61 32.30 -8.22 11.86
C ALA A 61 33.41 -8.95 12.65
N LEU A 62 34.65 -8.82 12.18
CA LEU A 62 35.83 -9.36 12.85
C LEU A 62 36.46 -8.30 13.76
N THR A 63 36.40 -7.03 13.35
CA THR A 63 36.89 -5.87 14.09
C THR A 63 35.77 -4.86 14.35
N ALA A 64 35.99 -3.93 15.28
CA ALA A 64 34.99 -2.93 15.69
C ALA A 64 34.62 -1.91 14.59
N ASP A 65 35.48 -1.77 13.58
CA ASP A 65 35.29 -0.86 12.45
C ASP A 65 34.66 -1.57 11.23
N ASP A 66 34.50 -2.90 11.28
CA ASP A 66 33.91 -3.67 10.20
C ASP A 66 32.39 -3.54 10.16
N THR A 67 31.85 -3.40 8.95
CA THR A 67 30.41 -3.44 8.71
C THR A 67 29.94 -4.88 8.57
N GLU A 68 28.95 -5.28 9.37
CA GLU A 68 28.28 -6.57 9.20
C GLU A 68 27.40 -6.58 7.96
N ARG A 69 27.45 -7.68 7.20
CA ARG A 69 26.55 -7.95 6.07
C ARG A 69 25.75 -9.20 6.33
N TRP A 70 24.44 -9.11 6.08
CA TRP A 70 23.46 -10.16 6.28
C TRP A 70 22.69 -10.37 4.97
N ALA A 71 22.55 -11.61 4.52
CA ALA A 71 21.82 -11.97 3.31
C ALA A 71 20.36 -12.29 3.65
N ARG A 72 19.39 -11.77 2.91
CA ARG A 72 17.97 -12.10 3.12
C ARG A 72 17.70 -13.54 2.68
N HIS A 73 16.78 -14.23 3.37
CA HIS A 73 16.34 -15.58 3.01
C HIS A 73 15.95 -15.69 1.54
N GLN A 74 15.07 -14.79 1.07
CA GLN A 74 14.60 -14.74 -0.32
C GLN A 74 15.76 -14.62 -1.32
N SER A 75 16.75 -13.78 -1.02
CA SER A 75 17.92 -13.62 -1.87
C SER A 75 18.76 -14.91 -1.95
N ILE A 76 18.88 -15.65 -0.84
CA ILE A 76 19.58 -16.94 -0.84
C ILE A 76 18.79 -17.97 -1.66
N MET A 77 17.47 -18.06 -1.50
CA MET A 77 16.64 -19.00 -2.26
C MET A 77 16.71 -18.76 -3.77
N VAL A 78 16.72 -17.50 -4.22
CA VAL A 78 16.92 -17.16 -5.65
C VAL A 78 18.29 -17.62 -6.15
N LEU A 79 19.34 -17.48 -5.34
CA LEU A 79 20.68 -17.94 -5.71
C LEU A 79 20.79 -19.47 -5.71
N VAL A 80 20.12 -20.15 -4.79
CA VAL A 80 20.02 -21.62 -4.78
C VAL A 80 19.35 -22.11 -6.05
N TYR A 81 18.21 -21.53 -6.44
CA TYR A 81 17.53 -21.86 -7.70
C TYR A 81 18.44 -21.66 -8.92
N GLU A 82 19.15 -20.55 -9.02
CA GLU A 82 20.09 -20.31 -10.13
C GLU A 82 21.30 -21.27 -10.09
N GLY A 83 21.69 -21.74 -8.91
CA GLY A 83 22.71 -22.77 -8.72
C GLY A 83 22.25 -24.15 -9.20
N VAL A 84 20.98 -24.50 -8.98
CA VAL A 84 20.35 -25.73 -9.50
C VAL A 84 20.27 -25.68 -11.02
N VAL A 85 19.76 -24.58 -11.59
CA VAL A 85 19.70 -24.38 -13.05
C VAL A 85 21.10 -24.41 -13.70
N ALA A 86 22.13 -23.99 -12.96
CA ALA A 86 23.52 -24.06 -13.41
C ALA A 86 24.17 -25.44 -13.20
N GLN A 87 23.44 -26.43 -12.65
CA GLN A 87 23.93 -27.76 -12.26
C GLN A 87 25.12 -27.71 -11.29
N ALA A 88 25.19 -26.65 -10.48
CA ALA A 88 26.19 -26.46 -9.43
C ALA A 88 25.69 -26.97 -8.07
N LEU A 89 24.38 -27.01 -7.86
CA LEU A 89 23.74 -27.62 -6.70
C LEU A 89 22.81 -28.72 -7.22
N ASP A 90 22.91 -29.90 -6.62
CA ASP A 90 22.08 -31.05 -6.96
C ASP A 90 20.91 -31.08 -5.98
N TYR A 91 19.92 -30.20 -6.20
CA TYR A 91 18.71 -30.11 -5.40
C TYR A 91 17.49 -30.02 -6.31
N ASP A 92 16.39 -30.63 -5.91
CA ASP A 92 15.10 -30.41 -6.58
C ASP A 92 14.45 -29.08 -6.16
N TYR A 93 13.60 -28.53 -7.02
CA TYR A 93 12.79 -27.34 -6.75
C TYR A 93 11.32 -27.53 -7.13
N ALA A 94 10.46 -26.97 -6.30
CA ALA A 94 9.03 -26.93 -6.54
C ALA A 94 8.48 -25.51 -6.33
N PRO A 95 7.38 -25.15 -7.00
CA PRO A 95 6.72 -23.88 -6.77
C PRO A 95 6.14 -23.82 -5.36
N SER A 96 6.42 -22.74 -4.65
CA SER A 96 5.93 -22.48 -3.31
C SER A 96 5.53 -21.01 -3.16
N PRO A 97 4.43 -20.70 -2.44
CA PRO A 97 4.02 -19.33 -2.22
C PRO A 97 4.89 -18.64 -1.16
N GLU A 98 5.51 -17.52 -1.53
CA GLU A 98 6.33 -16.70 -0.63
C GLU A 98 5.87 -15.24 -0.64
N VAL A 99 6.07 -14.54 0.49
CA VAL A 99 5.65 -13.14 0.63
C VAL A 99 6.84 -12.20 0.44
N VAL A 100 6.85 -11.45 -0.67
CA VAL A 100 7.91 -10.49 -1.02
C VAL A 100 7.33 -9.09 -1.15
N ASP A 101 7.91 -8.15 -0.41
CA ASP A 101 7.43 -6.75 -0.33
C ASP A 101 5.92 -6.68 -0.05
N GLY A 102 5.44 -7.63 0.76
CA GLY A 102 4.05 -7.72 1.15
C GLY A 102 3.07 -8.27 0.11
N ARG A 103 3.56 -8.72 -1.04
CA ARG A 103 2.80 -9.42 -2.07
C ARG A 103 3.11 -10.91 -2.02
N ARG A 104 2.10 -11.73 -2.28
CA ARG A 104 2.26 -13.18 -2.38
C ARG A 104 2.63 -13.49 -3.83
N MET A 105 3.78 -14.11 -4.04
CA MET A 105 4.18 -14.60 -5.37
C MET A 105 4.60 -16.07 -5.25
N PHE A 106 4.45 -16.82 -6.34
CA PHE A 106 4.97 -18.18 -6.42
C PHE A 106 6.43 -18.14 -6.84
N PHE A 107 7.25 -18.90 -6.11
CA PHE A 107 8.68 -19.04 -6.36
C PHE A 107 9.03 -20.51 -6.51
N ASN A 108 9.91 -20.81 -7.44
CA ASN A 108 10.59 -22.10 -7.43
C ASN A 108 11.57 -22.12 -6.25
N VAL A 109 11.21 -22.86 -5.19
CA VAL A 109 12.00 -22.98 -3.96
C VAL A 109 12.41 -24.43 -3.80
N SER A 110 13.70 -24.64 -3.52
CA SER A 110 14.21 -25.95 -3.13
C SER A 110 13.97 -26.18 -1.64
N GLN A 111 13.15 -27.20 -1.32
CA GLN A 111 12.92 -27.60 0.07
C GLN A 111 14.17 -28.25 0.67
N GLU A 112 14.95 -28.96 -0.13
CA GLU A 112 16.24 -29.53 0.27
C GLU A 112 17.24 -28.43 0.64
N GLY A 113 17.37 -27.40 -0.22
CA GLY A 113 18.22 -26.25 0.07
C GLY A 113 17.79 -25.47 1.32
N LYS A 114 16.48 -25.44 1.63
CA LYS A 114 15.97 -24.87 2.89
C LYS A 114 16.30 -25.76 4.10
N SER A 115 16.13 -27.07 3.97
CA SER A 115 16.47 -28.05 5.01
C SER A 115 17.97 -28.05 5.32
N ASP A 116 18.84 -27.99 4.30
CA ASP A 116 20.29 -27.84 4.47
C ASP A 116 20.68 -26.50 5.12
N LEU A 117 19.99 -25.41 4.78
CA LEU A 117 20.21 -24.12 5.42
C LEU A 117 19.86 -24.15 6.92
N ASP A 118 18.77 -24.84 7.28
CA ASP A 118 18.37 -25.02 8.66
C ASP A 118 19.35 -25.96 9.39
N TYR A 119 19.85 -27.02 8.74
CA TYR A 119 20.91 -27.89 9.28
C TYR A 119 22.20 -27.11 9.57
N LEU A 120 22.68 -26.30 8.61
CA LEU A 120 23.85 -25.44 8.80
C LEU A 120 23.68 -24.43 9.95
N ARG A 121 22.43 -24.03 10.22
CA ARG A 121 22.09 -23.16 11.35
C ARG A 121 22.04 -23.93 12.67
N GLU A 122 21.51 -25.15 12.69
CA GLU A 122 21.53 -26.05 13.86
C GLU A 122 22.97 -26.38 14.28
N GLU A 123 23.85 -26.64 13.30
CA GLU A 123 25.29 -26.86 13.50
C GLU A 123 26.10 -25.59 13.83
N LYS A 124 25.43 -24.44 13.97
CA LYS A 124 26.04 -23.14 14.30
C LYS A 124 27.09 -22.68 13.28
N LEU A 125 27.04 -23.16 12.04
CA LEU A 125 27.89 -22.68 10.93
C LEU A 125 27.32 -21.40 10.31
N VAL A 126 26.00 -21.20 10.41
CA VAL A 126 25.28 -20.02 9.94
C VAL A 126 24.47 -19.40 11.08
N ASN A 127 24.58 -18.08 11.23
CA ASN A 127 23.79 -17.26 12.14
C ASN A 127 22.48 -16.82 11.47
N GLY A 128 21.39 -16.77 12.24
CA GLY A 128 20.10 -16.25 11.80
C GLY A 128 19.70 -14.97 12.55
N LEU A 129 19.29 -13.94 11.82
CA LEU A 129 18.76 -12.69 12.34
C LEU A 129 17.30 -12.52 11.89
N LYS A 130 16.41 -12.18 12.81
CA LYS A 130 15.02 -11.83 12.51
C LYS A 130 14.86 -10.31 12.55
N VAL A 131 14.40 -9.73 11.45
CA VAL A 131 14.19 -8.29 11.31
C VAL A 131 12.74 -8.04 10.89
N SER A 132 12.13 -6.95 11.35
CA SER A 132 10.84 -6.51 10.82
C SER A 132 11.04 -5.75 9.51
N SER A 133 10.36 -6.15 8.45
CA SER A 133 10.31 -5.40 7.19
C SER A 133 9.54 -4.08 7.35
N ARG A 134 9.55 -3.25 6.30
CA ARG A 134 8.73 -2.03 6.22
C ARG A 134 7.24 -2.33 6.40
N ASP A 135 6.81 -3.54 6.02
CA ASP A 135 5.42 -3.98 6.05
C ASP A 135 5.06 -4.73 7.34
N HIS A 136 5.91 -4.65 8.37
CA HIS A 136 5.75 -5.38 9.64
C HIS A 136 5.74 -6.91 9.51
N LEU A 137 6.20 -7.43 8.37
CA LEU A 137 6.39 -8.87 8.18
C LEU A 137 7.79 -9.27 8.68
N PRO A 138 7.92 -10.38 9.42
CA PRO A 138 9.21 -10.87 9.89
C PRO A 138 10.02 -11.42 8.72
N VAL A 139 11.22 -10.90 8.53
CA VAL A 139 12.18 -11.36 7.52
C VAL A 139 13.35 -12.04 8.21
N THR A 140 13.69 -13.25 7.76
CA THR A 140 14.91 -13.95 8.18
C THR A 140 16.07 -13.49 7.32
N MET A 141 17.19 -13.17 7.97
CA MET A 141 18.47 -12.93 7.31
C MET A 141 19.51 -13.91 7.87
N TYR A 142 20.45 -14.30 7.03
CA TYR A 142 21.50 -15.25 7.35
C TYR A 142 22.88 -14.61 7.20
N GLN A 143 23.80 -15.04 8.04
CA GLN A 143 25.20 -14.64 7.99
C GLN A 143 26.08 -15.81 8.39
N ILE A 144 27.22 -15.98 7.74
CA ILE A 144 28.18 -17.00 8.15
C ILE A 144 28.72 -16.76 9.58
N SER A 145 28.82 -17.83 10.37
CA SER A 145 29.37 -17.78 11.72
C SER A 145 30.91 -17.83 11.71
N ARG A 146 31.53 -17.56 12.86
CA ARG A 146 32.99 -17.71 13.02
C ARG A 146 33.45 -19.16 12.82
N ARG A 147 32.66 -20.13 13.30
CA ARG A 147 32.90 -21.57 13.09
C ARG A 147 32.77 -21.92 11.60
N GLY A 148 31.77 -21.36 10.91
CA GLY A 148 31.61 -21.52 9.47
C GLY A 148 32.83 -21.02 8.67
N LEU A 149 33.46 -19.92 9.08
CA LEU A 149 34.67 -19.39 8.43
C LEU A 149 35.89 -20.32 8.56
N GLU A 150 35.96 -21.12 9.62
CA GLU A 150 37.02 -22.10 9.81
C GLU A 150 36.81 -23.30 8.88
N VAL A 151 35.59 -23.83 8.83
CA VAL A 151 35.18 -24.96 7.96
C VAL A 151 35.39 -24.64 6.48
N ILE A 152 35.09 -23.39 6.07
CA ILE A 152 35.26 -22.98 4.67
C ILE A 152 36.69 -23.13 4.15
N ARG A 153 37.71 -23.01 5.02
CA ARG A 153 39.11 -23.11 4.60
C ARG A 153 39.43 -24.51 4.04
N GLY A 154 38.72 -25.53 4.50
CA GLY A 154 38.88 -26.93 4.08
C GLY A 154 38.08 -27.32 2.83
N ILE A 155 37.20 -26.47 2.29
CA ILE A 155 36.41 -26.79 1.08
C ILE A 155 37.32 -26.85 -0.15
N ASP A 156 37.11 -27.86 -0.98
CA ASP A 156 37.86 -28.09 -2.22
C ASP A 156 37.71 -26.95 -3.24
N GLU A 157 38.76 -26.71 -4.02
CA GLU A 157 38.76 -25.66 -5.05
C GLU A 157 37.72 -25.93 -6.16
N TYR A 158 37.43 -27.21 -6.41
CA TYR A 158 36.40 -27.65 -7.35
C TYR A 158 35.01 -27.10 -6.95
N ASP A 159 34.59 -27.31 -5.70
CA ASP A 159 33.28 -26.86 -5.19
C ASP A 159 33.19 -25.34 -5.11
N ARG A 160 34.28 -24.67 -4.74
CA ARG A 160 34.35 -23.20 -4.77
C ARG A 160 34.14 -22.68 -6.19
N SER A 161 34.82 -23.28 -7.17
CA SER A 161 34.70 -22.87 -8.57
C SER A 161 33.31 -23.15 -9.14
N ALA A 162 32.65 -24.24 -8.72
CA ALA A 162 31.28 -24.55 -9.14
C ALA A 162 30.31 -23.43 -8.71
N VAL A 163 30.36 -22.99 -7.45
CA VAL A 163 29.51 -21.89 -6.95
C VAL A 163 29.88 -20.54 -7.57
N GLU A 164 31.18 -20.24 -7.68
CA GLU A 164 31.62 -18.98 -8.28
C GLU A 164 31.25 -18.85 -9.76
N SER A 165 31.01 -19.97 -10.46
CA SER A 165 30.64 -19.97 -11.87
C SER A 165 29.32 -19.24 -12.15
N PHE A 166 28.33 -19.34 -11.26
CA PHE A 166 27.04 -18.67 -11.38
C PHE A 166 26.92 -17.44 -10.47
N ALA A 167 27.60 -17.43 -9.32
CA ALA A 167 27.57 -16.32 -8.37
C ALA A 167 28.39 -15.11 -8.82
N ARG A 168 29.24 -15.22 -9.86
CA ARG A 168 30.01 -14.11 -10.42
C ARG A 168 29.61 -13.78 -11.85
N SER A 169 29.70 -12.49 -12.19
CA SER A 169 29.50 -11.99 -13.54
C SER A 169 30.66 -12.42 -14.46
N PRO A 170 30.51 -12.29 -15.80
CA PRO A 170 31.62 -12.44 -16.74
C PRO A 170 32.82 -11.52 -16.44
N SER A 171 32.57 -10.39 -15.76
CA SER A 171 33.61 -9.46 -15.29
C SER A 171 34.17 -9.79 -13.91
N ARG A 172 33.85 -10.98 -13.36
CA ARG A 172 34.21 -11.49 -12.01
C ARG A 172 33.65 -10.69 -10.83
N ALA A 173 32.71 -9.78 -11.07
CA ALA A 173 31.99 -9.10 -10.00
C ALA A 173 30.99 -10.06 -9.34
N LEU A 174 30.74 -9.93 -8.04
CA LEU A 174 29.74 -10.74 -7.35
C LEU A 174 28.34 -10.36 -7.85
N MET A 175 27.48 -11.34 -8.10
CA MET A 175 26.09 -11.13 -8.52
C MET A 175 25.18 -11.07 -7.29
N VAL A 176 24.54 -9.92 -7.04
CA VAL A 176 23.59 -9.76 -5.93
C VAL A 176 22.17 -9.73 -6.47
N VAL A 177 21.25 -10.31 -5.69
CA VAL A 177 19.83 -10.36 -6.02
C VAL A 177 19.18 -9.00 -5.76
N ASP A 178 18.55 -8.45 -6.78
CA ASP A 178 17.80 -7.20 -6.79
C ASP A 178 16.36 -7.46 -7.26
N PHE A 179 15.38 -6.88 -6.58
CA PHE A 179 13.96 -7.03 -6.90
C PHE A 179 13.40 -5.67 -7.34
N ASP A 180 12.84 -5.61 -8.54
CA ASP A 180 12.34 -4.35 -9.12
C ASP A 180 10.84 -4.07 -8.85
N GLY A 181 10.19 -4.92 -8.05
CA GLY A 181 8.75 -4.85 -7.79
C GLY A 181 7.92 -5.85 -8.60
N SER A 182 8.52 -6.46 -9.63
CA SER A 182 7.89 -7.49 -10.48
C SER A 182 8.77 -8.72 -10.66
N ASP A 183 10.04 -8.55 -10.98
CA ASP A 183 10.97 -9.59 -11.37
C ASP A 183 12.22 -9.57 -10.49
N PHE A 184 12.85 -10.75 -10.35
CA PHE A 184 14.16 -10.89 -9.72
C PHE A 184 15.27 -10.79 -10.76
N TRP A 185 16.31 -10.05 -10.37
CA TRP A 185 17.47 -9.82 -11.20
C TRP A 185 18.74 -10.09 -10.44
N LEU A 186 19.68 -10.77 -11.08
CA LEU A 186 21.05 -10.86 -10.62
C LEU A 186 21.79 -9.65 -11.19
N ALA A 187 22.24 -8.74 -10.34
CA ALA A 187 22.98 -7.55 -10.71
C ALA A 187 24.43 -7.62 -10.21
N ALA A 188 25.39 -7.21 -11.05
CA ALA A 188 26.77 -7.09 -10.61
C ALA A 188 26.88 -6.06 -9.47
N ALA A 189 27.48 -6.47 -8.36
CA ALA A 189 27.63 -5.66 -7.16
C ALA A 189 28.97 -4.91 -7.13
N ASP A 190 28.97 -3.78 -6.43
CA ASP A 190 30.18 -3.04 -6.06
C ASP A 190 30.88 -3.63 -4.83
N GLU A 191 31.97 -2.98 -4.38
CA GLU A 191 32.71 -3.38 -3.17
C GLU A 191 31.85 -3.33 -1.90
N GLU A 192 30.80 -2.49 -1.89
CA GLU A 192 29.84 -2.34 -0.79
C GLU A 192 28.73 -3.42 -0.82
N GLY A 193 28.63 -4.19 -1.90
CA GLY A 193 27.62 -5.23 -2.08
C GLY A 193 26.28 -4.69 -2.60
N LEU A 194 26.28 -3.49 -3.18
CA LEU A 194 25.12 -2.84 -3.79
C LEU A 194 25.14 -3.04 -5.32
N PRO A 195 23.96 -3.19 -5.96
CA PRO A 195 23.88 -3.34 -7.41
C PRO A 195 24.40 -2.09 -8.12
N VAL A 196 25.33 -2.26 -9.06
CA VAL A 196 25.94 -1.16 -9.81
C VAL A 196 24.95 -0.64 -10.86
N PRO A 197 24.58 0.67 -10.84
CA PRO A 197 23.71 1.24 -11.86
C PRO A 197 24.33 1.15 -13.25
N GLY A 198 23.63 0.50 -14.19
CA GLY A 198 24.13 0.27 -15.56
C GLY A 198 25.17 -0.84 -15.68
N GLY A 199 25.40 -1.61 -14.61
CA GLY A 199 26.22 -2.82 -14.63
C GLY A 199 25.54 -4.00 -15.34
N PHE A 200 26.25 -5.12 -15.43
CA PHE A 200 25.68 -6.36 -15.95
C PHE A 200 24.52 -6.83 -15.06
N ARG A 201 23.37 -7.10 -15.67
CA ARG A 201 22.15 -7.57 -15.01
C ARG A 201 21.57 -8.74 -15.79
N LYS A 202 21.25 -9.84 -15.12
CA LYS A 202 20.60 -11.05 -15.68
C LYS A 202 19.24 -11.22 -15.01
N LYS A 203 18.17 -11.41 -15.80
CA LYS A 203 16.85 -11.75 -15.25
C LYS A 203 16.88 -13.20 -14.74
N SER A 204 16.42 -13.43 -13.52
CA SER A 204 16.25 -14.78 -12.98
C SER A 204 14.93 -15.38 -13.46
N SER A 205 14.91 -16.70 -13.70
CA SER A 205 13.68 -17.43 -14.04
C SER A 205 12.95 -18.02 -12.83
N VAL A 206 13.33 -17.65 -11.60
CA VAL A 206 12.75 -18.20 -10.36
C VAL A 206 11.24 -18.03 -10.23
N LEU A 207 10.68 -16.98 -10.84
CA LEU A 207 9.23 -16.70 -10.86
C LEU A 207 8.51 -17.36 -12.05
N ALA A 208 9.25 -17.95 -13.00
CA ALA A 208 8.65 -18.65 -14.12
C ALA A 208 8.31 -20.07 -13.67
N ILE A 209 7.03 -20.27 -13.33
CA ILE A 209 6.51 -21.58 -12.95
C ILE A 209 6.31 -22.42 -14.22
N GLU A 210 6.60 -23.71 -14.12
CA GLU A 210 6.44 -24.67 -15.20
C GLU A 210 5.00 -25.17 -15.25
N GLU A 211 4.41 -25.16 -16.45
CA GLU A 211 3.04 -25.62 -16.66
C GLU A 211 3.00 -27.13 -16.91
N VAL A 212 1.89 -27.76 -16.50
CA VAL A 212 1.65 -29.20 -16.56
C VAL A 212 0.33 -29.44 -17.29
N SER A 213 0.28 -30.43 -18.19
CA SER A 213 -0.98 -30.84 -18.81
C SER A 213 -1.80 -31.71 -17.86
N TYR A 214 -3.08 -31.39 -17.69
CA TYR A 214 -3.96 -32.16 -16.81
C TYR A 214 -5.44 -32.09 -17.21
N VAL A 215 -6.19 -33.08 -16.72
CA VAL A 215 -7.65 -33.15 -16.85
C VAL A 215 -8.27 -33.27 -15.47
N SER A 216 -9.17 -32.33 -15.15
CA SER A 216 -9.92 -32.34 -13.91
C SER A 216 -11.43 -32.35 -14.15
N SER A 217 -12.15 -32.91 -13.19
CA SER A 217 -13.62 -32.91 -13.13
C SER A 217 -14.10 -32.06 -11.96
N ALA A 218 -15.25 -31.40 -12.09
CA ALA A 218 -15.83 -30.62 -11.00
C ALA A 218 -16.15 -31.51 -9.79
N TYR A 219 -15.68 -31.08 -8.62
CA TYR A 219 -15.89 -31.80 -7.38
C TYR A 219 -16.36 -30.85 -6.27
N ILE A 220 -17.49 -31.18 -5.65
CA ILE A 220 -18.00 -30.47 -4.48
C ILE A 220 -18.29 -31.52 -3.41
N PRO A 221 -17.68 -31.41 -2.21
CA PRO A 221 -17.96 -32.29 -1.08
C PRO A 221 -19.44 -32.46 -0.83
N ALA A 222 -19.87 -33.69 -0.53
CA ALA A 222 -21.29 -33.99 -0.37
C ALA A 222 -21.92 -33.20 0.79
N CYS A 223 -21.13 -32.83 1.80
CA CYS A 223 -21.55 -32.02 2.93
C CYS A 223 -21.94 -30.58 2.59
N LEU A 224 -21.41 -30.02 1.48
CA LEU A 224 -21.73 -28.68 1.00
C LEU A 224 -22.92 -28.67 0.04
N ARG A 225 -23.38 -29.86 -0.37
CA ARG A 225 -24.47 -30.03 -1.32
C ARG A 225 -25.79 -30.26 -0.60
N HIS A 226 -26.77 -29.41 -0.90
CA HIS A 226 -28.13 -29.58 -0.38
C HIS A 226 -29.09 -30.17 -1.43
N GLY A 227 -28.53 -30.82 -2.46
CA GLY A 227 -29.24 -31.46 -3.56
C GLY A 227 -28.69 -31.06 -4.93
N GLY A 228 -29.59 -30.80 -5.86
CA GLY A 228 -29.25 -30.24 -7.18
C GLY A 228 -28.80 -31.26 -8.23
N ARG A 229 -28.29 -30.75 -9.34
CA ARG A 229 -27.79 -31.56 -10.47
C ARG A 229 -26.46 -32.24 -10.10
N PRO A 230 -26.18 -33.48 -10.54
CA PRO A 230 -24.87 -34.10 -10.33
C PRO A 230 -23.78 -33.31 -11.06
N THR A 231 -22.54 -33.44 -10.61
CA THR A 231 -21.41 -32.85 -11.32
C THR A 231 -21.08 -33.64 -12.58
N LEU A 232 -20.53 -32.97 -13.59
CA LEU A 232 -20.05 -33.59 -14.83
C LEU A 232 -18.61 -34.12 -14.67
N SER A 233 -18.31 -35.25 -15.32
CA SER A 233 -16.97 -35.83 -15.32
C SER A 233 -16.32 -35.72 -16.69
N ASN A 234 -15.06 -35.27 -16.68
CA ASN A 234 -14.20 -35.14 -17.84
C ASN A 234 -13.32 -36.37 -18.08
N ALA A 235 -13.55 -37.49 -17.38
CA ALA A 235 -12.75 -38.72 -17.51
C ALA A 235 -12.62 -39.25 -18.96
N HIS A 236 -13.61 -38.97 -19.82
CA HIS A 236 -13.56 -39.36 -21.23
C HIS A 236 -12.50 -38.59 -22.05
N ARG A 237 -12.06 -37.42 -21.58
CA ARG A 237 -11.10 -36.53 -22.25
C ARG A 237 -9.66 -36.74 -21.80
N VAL A 238 -9.40 -37.67 -20.88
CA VAL A 238 -8.07 -38.02 -20.37
C VAL A 238 -7.05 -38.28 -21.48
N HIS A 239 -7.49 -38.89 -22.59
CA HIS A 239 -6.63 -39.19 -23.74
C HIS A 239 -6.02 -37.95 -24.41
N GLU A 240 -6.63 -36.77 -24.28
CA GLU A 240 -6.14 -35.50 -24.83
C GLU A 240 -4.85 -35.06 -24.11
N CYS A 241 -4.78 -35.30 -22.79
CA CYS A 241 -3.62 -34.98 -21.95
C CYS A 241 -2.43 -35.90 -22.26
N THR A 242 -2.63 -37.23 -22.27
CA THR A 242 -1.55 -38.20 -22.51
C THR A 242 -0.92 -38.06 -23.91
N SER A 243 -1.67 -37.57 -24.89
CA SER A 243 -1.16 -37.37 -26.25
C SER A 243 -0.20 -36.18 -26.40
N SER A 244 -0.21 -35.26 -25.44
CA SER A 244 0.52 -33.99 -25.46
C SER A 244 1.66 -33.94 -24.44
N ALA A 245 2.14 -35.10 -23.97
CA ALA A 245 3.06 -35.27 -22.83
C ALA A 245 4.48 -34.66 -22.96
N ALA A 246 4.70 -33.71 -23.86
CA ALA A 246 5.90 -32.88 -23.84
C ALA A 246 5.72 -31.77 -22.80
N GLY A 247 5.97 -32.09 -21.52
CA GLY A 247 5.95 -31.11 -20.44
C GLY A 247 7.02 -30.02 -20.58
N THR A 248 6.78 -28.87 -19.96
CA THR A 248 7.73 -27.74 -19.87
C THR A 248 8.72 -27.85 -18.70
N ILE A 249 8.72 -28.99 -18.00
CA ILE A 249 9.56 -29.26 -16.83
C ILE A 249 11.02 -29.32 -17.26
N ARG A 250 11.88 -28.54 -16.59
CA ARG A 250 13.29 -28.38 -16.95
C ARG A 250 14.23 -29.33 -16.19
N ASP A 251 13.71 -29.99 -15.16
CA ASP A 251 14.48 -30.80 -14.22
C ASP A 251 14.18 -32.31 -14.35
N ASP A 252 15.11 -33.13 -13.87
CA ASP A 252 14.95 -34.58 -13.75
C ASP A 252 14.33 -34.89 -12.37
N LEU A 253 13.01 -35.13 -12.33
CA LEU A 253 12.26 -35.33 -11.09
C LEU A 253 12.54 -36.71 -10.45
N GLU A 254 12.87 -36.72 -9.16
CA GLU A 254 12.98 -37.93 -8.34
C GLU A 254 11.69 -38.19 -7.57
N GLU A 255 10.78 -38.99 -8.14
CA GLU A 255 9.47 -39.29 -7.52
C GLU A 255 9.62 -40.28 -6.32
N ILE A 256 9.42 -39.82 -5.09
CA ILE A 256 9.47 -40.64 -3.87
C ILE A 256 8.05 -41.02 -3.40
N ILE A 257 7.13 -40.06 -3.32
CA ILE A 257 5.74 -40.27 -2.88
C ILE A 257 4.78 -40.08 -4.05
N THR A 258 3.85 -41.03 -4.18
CA THR A 258 2.75 -40.96 -5.13
C THR A 258 1.40 -41.12 -4.46
N LEU A 259 0.38 -40.45 -5.00
CA LEU A 259 -1.00 -40.47 -4.51
C LEU A 259 -1.94 -41.08 -5.53
N SER A 260 -2.95 -41.80 -5.05
CA SER A 260 -4.00 -42.39 -5.88
C SER A 260 -5.37 -41.75 -5.65
N SER A 261 -6.09 -41.50 -6.75
CA SER A 261 -7.44 -40.93 -6.77
C SER A 261 -7.56 -39.61 -5.98
N VAL A 262 -6.77 -38.62 -6.37
CA VAL A 262 -6.64 -37.34 -5.66
C VAL A 262 -7.82 -36.39 -5.93
N SER A 263 -8.40 -35.85 -4.86
CA SER A 263 -9.35 -34.75 -4.87
C SER A 263 -8.69 -33.54 -4.19
N ILE A 264 -8.72 -32.38 -4.82
CA ILE A 264 -8.18 -31.13 -4.29
C ILE A 264 -9.35 -30.20 -3.97
N ILE A 265 -9.31 -29.59 -2.80
CA ILE A 265 -10.24 -28.55 -2.37
C ILE A 265 -9.42 -27.35 -1.91
N VAL A 266 -9.55 -26.22 -2.58
CA VAL A 266 -8.93 -24.97 -2.17
C VAL A 266 -9.95 -24.10 -1.44
N GLY A 267 -9.62 -23.72 -0.21
CA GLY A 267 -10.42 -22.82 0.61
C GLY A 267 -9.92 -21.38 0.52
N GLU A 268 -10.88 -20.46 0.46
CA GLU A 268 -10.64 -19.02 0.51
C GLU A 268 -11.71 -18.35 1.40
N TYR A 269 -11.31 -17.27 2.08
CA TYR A 269 -12.26 -16.39 2.76
C TYR A 269 -12.43 -15.08 1.99
N VAL A 270 -13.66 -14.77 1.60
CA VAL A 270 -14.07 -13.50 1.03
C VAL A 270 -15.09 -12.86 1.96
N PRO A 271 -15.01 -11.56 2.28
CA PRO A 271 -16.01 -10.91 3.11
C PRO A 271 -17.37 -10.93 2.40
N PHE A 272 -18.28 -11.76 2.93
CA PHE A 272 -19.67 -11.89 2.49
C PHE A 272 -20.63 -11.52 3.62
N GLY A 273 -21.86 -11.20 3.24
CA GLY A 273 -23.01 -11.22 4.14
C GLY A 273 -24.24 -11.68 3.38
N SER A 274 -25.31 -12.02 4.09
CA SER A 274 -26.53 -12.61 3.49
C SER A 274 -27.11 -11.75 2.36
N ASN A 275 -27.09 -10.42 2.49
CA ASN A 275 -27.54 -9.51 1.43
C ASN A 275 -26.63 -9.50 0.20
N GLN A 276 -25.32 -9.71 0.39
CA GLN A 276 -24.39 -9.86 -0.73
C GLN A 276 -24.61 -11.20 -1.45
N MET A 277 -24.94 -12.26 -0.70
CA MET A 277 -25.33 -13.55 -1.28
C MET A 277 -26.61 -13.44 -2.12
N VAL A 278 -27.62 -12.70 -1.64
CA VAL A 278 -28.83 -12.41 -2.44
C VAL A 278 -28.46 -11.68 -3.73
N SER A 279 -27.64 -10.63 -3.63
CA SER A 279 -27.17 -9.86 -4.80
C SER A 279 -26.39 -10.74 -5.78
N LEU A 280 -25.53 -11.62 -5.29
CA LEU A 280 -24.75 -12.57 -6.09
C LEU A 280 -25.69 -13.52 -6.84
N ASN A 281 -26.67 -14.12 -6.15
CA ASN A 281 -27.65 -15.01 -6.77
C ASN A 281 -28.48 -14.31 -7.86
N PHE A 282 -28.86 -13.04 -7.68
CA PHE A 282 -29.51 -12.28 -8.74
C PHE A 282 -28.57 -11.97 -9.92
N THR A 283 -27.30 -11.67 -9.64
CA THR A 283 -26.30 -11.39 -10.69
C THR A 283 -26.00 -12.62 -11.53
N MET A 284 -26.00 -13.81 -10.93
CA MET A 284 -25.79 -15.09 -11.62
C MET A 284 -27.06 -15.67 -12.28
N GLY A 285 -28.19 -14.98 -12.18
CA GLY A 285 -29.46 -15.52 -12.69
C GLY A 285 -29.91 -16.81 -11.99
N SER A 286 -29.46 -17.08 -10.75
CA SER A 286 -29.93 -18.23 -9.95
C SER A 286 -31.46 -18.32 -9.84
N PRO A 287 -32.22 -17.21 -9.64
CA PRO A 287 -33.68 -17.27 -9.59
C PRO A 287 -34.34 -17.31 -10.98
N GLU A 288 -33.59 -17.23 -12.07
CA GLU A 288 -34.13 -17.23 -13.42
C GLU A 288 -34.46 -18.65 -13.91
N ARG A 289 -35.19 -18.74 -15.03
CA ARG A 289 -35.57 -20.02 -15.62
C ARG A 289 -34.41 -20.73 -16.31
N VAL A 290 -33.47 -19.96 -16.86
CA VAL A 290 -32.24 -20.47 -17.49
C VAL A 290 -31.12 -20.23 -16.50
N LEU A 291 -30.64 -21.32 -15.90
CA LEU A 291 -29.61 -21.28 -14.87
C LEU A 291 -28.23 -21.28 -15.53
N GLY A 292 -27.36 -20.37 -15.09
CA GLY A 292 -25.99 -20.26 -15.58
C GLY A 292 -25.83 -19.38 -16.82
N GLY A 293 -24.61 -19.34 -17.35
CA GLY A 293 -24.26 -18.47 -18.47
C GLY A 293 -22.76 -18.19 -18.54
N PHE A 294 -22.38 -17.27 -19.41
CA PHE A 294 -21.01 -16.75 -19.49
C PHE A 294 -20.89 -15.47 -18.66
N TYR A 295 -19.83 -15.38 -17.87
CA TYR A 295 -19.56 -14.25 -16.99
C TYR A 295 -18.21 -13.61 -17.34
N THR A 296 -18.12 -12.31 -17.06
CA THR A 296 -16.92 -11.50 -17.29
C THR A 296 -16.81 -10.39 -16.25
N ALA A 297 -15.58 -10.07 -15.86
CA ALA A 297 -15.29 -8.94 -14.98
C ALA A 297 -15.35 -7.59 -15.69
N ALA A 298 -15.36 -7.58 -17.03
CA ALA A 298 -15.37 -6.36 -17.83
C ALA A 298 -16.68 -5.59 -17.67
N VAL A 299 -16.57 -4.29 -17.41
CA VAL A 299 -17.72 -3.40 -17.25
C VAL A 299 -18.03 -2.72 -18.58
N GLN A 300 -19.27 -2.82 -19.03
CA GLN A 300 -19.76 -2.02 -20.14
C GLN A 300 -20.11 -0.61 -19.64
N ASP A 301 -19.22 0.35 -19.84
CA ASP A 301 -19.44 1.75 -19.43
C ASP A 301 -20.58 2.42 -20.22
N ASP A 302 -20.75 2.06 -21.50
CA ASP A 302 -21.78 2.61 -22.39
C ASP A 302 -22.96 1.65 -22.56
N ALA A 303 -23.99 1.83 -21.74
CA ALA A 303 -25.25 1.07 -21.79
C ALA A 303 -26.04 1.22 -23.11
N SER A 304 -25.67 2.19 -23.97
CA SER A 304 -26.37 2.50 -25.22
C SER A 304 -25.79 1.80 -26.46
N ARG A 305 -24.63 1.14 -26.32
CA ARG A 305 -23.94 0.50 -27.45
C ARG A 305 -24.55 -0.87 -27.76
N ALA A 306 -24.78 -1.13 -29.05
CA ALA A 306 -25.42 -2.37 -29.52
C ALA A 306 -24.49 -3.59 -29.55
N ASP A 307 -23.17 -3.39 -29.55
CA ASP A 307 -22.15 -4.44 -29.52
C ASP A 307 -21.25 -4.31 -28.28
N PHE A 308 -20.93 -5.45 -27.66
CA PHE A 308 -19.93 -5.57 -26.61
C PHE A 308 -18.81 -6.49 -27.12
N ARG A 309 -17.61 -5.94 -27.28
CA ARG A 309 -16.43 -6.65 -27.79
C ARG A 309 -15.47 -6.89 -26.64
N MET A 310 -15.05 -8.13 -26.51
CA MET A 310 -14.09 -8.54 -25.48
C MET A 310 -13.13 -9.57 -26.02
N ASP A 311 -12.01 -9.69 -25.32
CA ASP A 311 -11.03 -10.74 -25.53
C ASP A 311 -11.57 -12.10 -25.03
N PRO A 312 -11.03 -13.23 -25.53
CA PRO A 312 -11.34 -14.58 -25.02
C PRO A 312 -11.03 -14.74 -23.52
N GLY A 313 -11.55 -15.79 -22.88
CA GLY A 313 -11.41 -15.99 -21.43
C GLY A 313 -12.71 -15.78 -20.65
N LEU A 314 -13.86 -16.16 -21.24
CA LEU A 314 -15.13 -16.12 -20.52
C LEU A 314 -15.21 -17.29 -19.53
N THR A 315 -15.73 -17.00 -18.33
CA THR A 315 -16.04 -18.04 -17.35
C THR A 315 -17.44 -18.58 -17.62
N ALA A 316 -17.53 -19.84 -18.03
CA ALA A 316 -18.79 -20.54 -18.20
C ALA A 316 -19.22 -21.10 -16.83
N VAL A 317 -20.40 -20.72 -16.36
CA VAL A 317 -20.92 -21.11 -15.05
C VAL A 317 -22.22 -21.86 -15.21
N GLN A 318 -22.33 -23.01 -14.54
CA GLN A 318 -23.54 -23.81 -14.43
C GLN A 318 -23.94 -23.98 -12.97
N ILE A 319 -25.11 -23.47 -12.60
CA ILE A 319 -25.60 -23.54 -11.22
C ILE A 319 -26.14 -24.95 -10.94
N LEU A 320 -25.67 -25.57 -9.86
CA LEU A 320 -26.08 -26.91 -9.41
C LEU A 320 -27.20 -26.84 -8.36
N ASP A 321 -27.00 -26.00 -7.35
CA ASP A 321 -27.86 -25.83 -6.18
C ASP A 321 -27.64 -24.43 -5.58
N TYR A 322 -28.68 -23.80 -5.04
CA TYR A 322 -28.56 -22.50 -4.37
C TYR A 322 -29.64 -22.31 -3.30
N SER A 323 -29.29 -21.53 -2.29
CA SER A 323 -30.21 -20.89 -1.35
C SER A 323 -30.05 -19.38 -1.49
N LEU A 324 -31.17 -18.65 -1.64
CA LEU A 324 -31.16 -17.23 -1.98
C LEU A 324 -30.21 -16.40 -1.10
N ALA A 325 -30.19 -16.67 0.21
CA ALA A 325 -29.38 -15.95 1.18
C ALA A 325 -28.29 -16.80 1.86
N GLY A 326 -28.22 -18.11 1.58
CA GLY A 326 -27.39 -19.05 2.33
C GLY A 326 -26.13 -19.47 1.59
N HIS A 327 -26.28 -20.02 0.38
CA HIS A 327 -25.18 -20.61 -0.36
C HIS A 327 -25.48 -20.67 -1.85
N VAL A 328 -24.44 -20.89 -2.64
CA VAL A 328 -24.55 -21.22 -4.06
C VAL A 328 -23.46 -22.20 -4.44
N ASN A 329 -23.86 -23.27 -5.12
CA ASN A 329 -23.01 -24.33 -5.65
C ASN A 329 -23.10 -24.31 -7.17
N LEU A 330 -21.97 -24.23 -7.84
CA LEU A 330 -21.87 -24.13 -9.29
C LEU A 330 -20.67 -24.90 -9.83
N GLU A 331 -20.74 -25.24 -11.11
CA GLU A 331 -19.58 -25.66 -11.91
C GLU A 331 -19.08 -24.47 -12.71
N ALA A 332 -17.77 -24.28 -12.76
CA ALA A 332 -17.12 -23.24 -13.54
C ALA A 332 -16.07 -23.85 -14.47
N ASP A 333 -16.02 -23.36 -15.69
CA ASP A 333 -15.06 -23.70 -16.74
C ASP A 333 -14.50 -22.40 -17.33
N ILE A 334 -13.18 -22.30 -17.47
CA ILE A 334 -12.51 -21.11 -18.00
C ILE A 334 -12.16 -21.38 -19.47
N GLN A 335 -12.74 -20.60 -20.38
CA GLN A 335 -12.47 -20.74 -21.81
C GLN A 335 -11.32 -19.83 -22.25
N LEU A 336 -10.12 -20.12 -21.76
CA LEU A 336 -8.88 -19.50 -22.19
C LEU A 336 -8.19 -20.39 -23.24
N PRO A 337 -7.63 -19.81 -24.32
CA PRO A 337 -6.82 -20.56 -25.27
C PRO A 337 -5.41 -20.77 -24.70
N GLU A 338 -5.07 -22.03 -24.42
CA GLU A 338 -3.74 -22.42 -23.94
C GLU A 338 -2.65 -22.35 -25.03
N PRO A 339 -1.37 -22.16 -24.64
CA PRO A 339 -0.25 -22.18 -25.57
C PRO A 339 -0.05 -23.54 -26.25
N ASP A 340 0.53 -23.52 -27.46
CA ASP A 340 0.74 -24.71 -28.29
C ASP A 340 1.54 -25.81 -27.54
N GLY A 341 0.90 -26.94 -27.26
CA GLY A 341 1.53 -28.13 -26.66
C GLY A 341 1.07 -28.47 -25.25
N ILE A 342 0.34 -27.57 -24.58
CA ILE A 342 -0.21 -27.81 -23.24
C ILE A 342 -1.72 -28.00 -23.34
N VAL A 343 -2.23 -29.06 -22.70
CA VAL A 343 -3.66 -29.36 -22.63
C VAL A 343 -4.10 -29.30 -21.17
N GLN A 344 -4.83 -28.24 -20.84
CA GLN A 344 -5.48 -28.06 -19.54
C GLN A 344 -6.99 -28.09 -19.74
N ILE A 345 -7.62 -29.12 -19.17
CA ILE A 345 -9.07 -29.25 -19.18
C ILE A 345 -9.53 -29.14 -17.73
N GLU A 346 -9.99 -27.96 -17.39
CA GLU A 346 -10.25 -27.58 -16.02
C GLU A 346 -11.73 -27.35 -15.80
N THR A 347 -12.31 -28.05 -14.84
CA THR A 347 -13.68 -27.77 -14.42
C THR A 347 -13.73 -27.77 -12.91
N PHE A 348 -14.07 -26.62 -12.36
CA PHE A 348 -14.10 -26.38 -10.92
C PHE A 348 -15.51 -26.57 -10.37
N GLY A 349 -15.62 -27.29 -9.27
CA GLY A 349 -16.78 -27.24 -8.39
C GLY A 349 -16.62 -26.10 -7.40
N VAL A 350 -17.46 -25.06 -7.51
CA VAL A 350 -17.37 -23.88 -6.65
C VAL A 350 -18.54 -23.86 -5.67
N SER A 351 -18.24 -23.74 -4.39
CA SER A 351 -19.23 -23.55 -3.32
C SER A 351 -18.95 -22.24 -2.59
N ILE A 352 -19.91 -21.32 -2.62
CA ILE A 352 -19.81 -20.02 -1.94
C ILE A 352 -20.90 -19.95 -0.87
N ASN A 353 -20.48 -19.76 0.38
CA ASN A 353 -21.37 -19.65 1.52
C ASN A 353 -21.53 -18.19 1.98
N ALA A 354 -22.68 -17.87 2.58
CA ALA A 354 -22.98 -16.52 3.08
C ALA A 354 -22.07 -16.08 4.23
N ASN A 355 -21.45 -17.04 4.92
CA ASN A 355 -20.43 -16.81 5.93
C ASN A 355 -19.06 -16.42 5.33
N GLY A 356 -18.92 -16.34 4.00
CA GLY A 356 -17.70 -15.93 3.32
C GLY A 356 -16.72 -17.04 2.98
N ALA A 357 -17.01 -18.27 3.38
CA ALA A 357 -16.23 -19.43 2.96
C ALA A 357 -16.50 -19.74 1.48
N CYS A 358 -15.44 -19.73 0.68
CA CYS A 358 -15.44 -20.14 -0.72
C CYS A 358 -14.59 -21.41 -0.84
N PHE A 359 -15.14 -22.45 -1.45
CA PHE A 359 -14.45 -23.71 -1.72
C PHE A 359 -14.40 -23.96 -3.22
N TYR A 360 -13.21 -24.30 -3.71
CA TYR A 360 -12.94 -24.66 -5.10
C TYR A 360 -12.45 -26.10 -5.13
N GLY A 361 -13.31 -27.02 -5.55
CA GLY A 361 -13.00 -28.45 -5.57
C GLY A 361 -12.85 -28.98 -6.98
N LEU A 362 -11.85 -29.82 -7.18
CA LEU A 362 -11.62 -30.56 -8.42
C LEU A 362 -11.15 -31.98 -8.12
N GLN A 363 -11.60 -32.92 -8.94
CA GLN A 363 -11.15 -34.30 -8.94
C GLN A 363 -10.14 -34.46 -10.06
N LEU A 364 -8.92 -34.88 -9.74
CA LEU A 364 -7.91 -35.17 -10.75
C LEU A 364 -8.24 -36.48 -11.45
N GLU A 365 -8.33 -36.43 -12.79
CA GLU A 365 -8.54 -37.60 -13.64
C GLU A 365 -7.24 -38.07 -14.30
N ALA A 366 -6.39 -37.12 -14.74
CA ALA A 366 -5.06 -37.41 -15.27
C ALA A 366 -4.14 -36.19 -15.20
N VAL A 367 -2.84 -36.45 -15.04
CA VAL A 367 -1.78 -35.45 -15.07
C VAL A 367 -0.62 -36.03 -15.88
N MET A 368 -0.20 -35.33 -16.93
CA MET A 368 0.79 -35.80 -17.91
C MET A 368 0.47 -37.22 -18.44
N ASP A 369 1.35 -38.19 -18.18
CA ASP A 369 1.21 -39.59 -18.57
C ASP A 369 0.50 -40.45 -17.51
N ARG A 370 0.28 -39.92 -16.30
CA ARG A 370 -0.35 -40.62 -15.18
C ARG A 370 -1.86 -40.46 -15.22
N VAL A 371 -2.59 -41.58 -15.24
CA VAL A 371 -4.05 -41.61 -15.25
C VAL A 371 -4.56 -42.05 -13.90
N LYS A 372 -5.21 -41.12 -13.17
CA LYS A 372 -5.92 -41.29 -11.90
C LYS A 372 -5.11 -41.75 -10.69
N ASP A 373 -4.21 -42.71 -10.88
CA ASP A 373 -3.40 -43.35 -9.85
C ASP A 373 -1.91 -43.04 -10.07
N ALA A 374 -1.11 -43.14 -9.01
CA ALA A 374 0.33 -42.84 -9.01
C ALA A 374 0.67 -41.42 -9.51
N ILE A 375 -0.05 -40.42 -9.00
CA ILE A 375 0.25 -39.01 -9.25
C ILE A 375 1.39 -38.59 -8.31
N SER A 376 2.50 -38.10 -8.87
CA SER A 376 3.63 -37.58 -8.10
C SER A 376 3.32 -36.24 -7.44
N LEU A 377 3.96 -35.97 -6.30
CA LEU A 377 3.79 -34.70 -5.59
C LEU A 377 4.41 -33.51 -6.37
N ASP A 378 5.42 -33.75 -7.21
CA ASP A 378 6.04 -32.73 -8.06
C ASP A 378 5.13 -32.22 -9.17
N HIS A 379 4.36 -33.12 -9.78
CA HIS A 379 3.31 -32.73 -10.73
C HIS A 379 2.17 -32.00 -10.02
N LEU A 380 1.84 -32.44 -8.80
CA LEU A 380 0.77 -31.84 -8.00
C LEU A 380 1.13 -30.43 -7.52
N SER A 381 2.37 -30.16 -7.11
CA SER A 381 2.81 -28.85 -6.64
C SER A 381 2.70 -27.79 -7.75
N ARG A 382 3.06 -28.14 -8.99
CA ARG A 382 2.90 -27.28 -10.18
C ARG A 382 1.42 -27.04 -10.52
N LEU A 383 0.61 -28.10 -10.56
CA LEU A 383 -0.82 -28.01 -10.80
C LEU A 383 -1.54 -27.13 -9.75
N LEU A 384 -1.10 -27.18 -8.49
CA LEU A 384 -1.69 -26.37 -7.43
C LEU A 384 -1.51 -24.86 -7.63
N VAL A 385 -0.48 -24.42 -8.36
CA VAL A 385 -0.29 -23.01 -8.69
C VAL A 385 -1.39 -22.52 -9.62
N ASP A 386 -1.66 -23.28 -10.69
CA ASP A 386 -2.70 -23.00 -11.68
C ASP A 386 -4.07 -22.97 -10.99
N VAL A 387 -4.40 -24.06 -10.28
CA VAL A 387 -5.63 -24.18 -9.49
C VAL A 387 -5.83 -23.00 -8.53
N GLN A 388 -4.78 -22.50 -7.88
CA GLN A 388 -4.87 -21.34 -7.00
C GLN A 388 -5.01 -20.02 -7.74
N THR A 389 -4.44 -19.86 -8.93
CA THR A 389 -4.55 -18.64 -9.72
C THR A 389 -5.92 -18.58 -10.40
N ASP A 390 -6.30 -19.65 -11.08
CA ASP A 390 -7.53 -19.78 -11.87
C ASP A 390 -8.79 -19.72 -11.01
N SER A 391 -8.76 -20.30 -9.81
CA SER A 391 -9.88 -20.14 -8.88
C SER A 391 -10.13 -18.69 -8.45
N SER A 392 -9.09 -17.84 -8.44
CA SER A 392 -9.27 -16.40 -8.20
C SER A 392 -9.86 -15.70 -9.42
N GLU A 393 -9.47 -16.10 -10.63
CA GLU A 393 -10.02 -15.58 -11.88
C GLU A 393 -11.51 -15.95 -12.05
N ILE A 394 -11.91 -17.16 -11.67
CA ILE A 394 -13.31 -17.63 -11.73
C ILE A 394 -14.22 -16.78 -10.86
N VAL A 395 -13.78 -16.43 -9.66
CA VAL A 395 -14.63 -15.71 -8.69
C VAL A 395 -14.62 -14.21 -8.89
N GLU A 396 -13.56 -13.63 -9.45
CA GLU A 396 -13.44 -12.17 -9.63
C GLU A 396 -14.66 -11.54 -10.37
N PRO A 397 -15.18 -12.10 -11.49
CA PRO A 397 -16.41 -11.63 -12.14
C PRO A 397 -17.66 -11.71 -11.28
N LEU A 398 -17.72 -12.69 -10.37
CA LEU A 398 -18.88 -12.96 -9.53
C LEU A 398 -18.97 -11.97 -8.36
N LEU A 399 -17.85 -11.35 -7.96
CA LEU A 399 -17.79 -10.45 -6.81
C LEU A 399 -18.34 -9.05 -7.11
N SER A 400 -19.05 -8.51 -6.12
CA SER A 400 -19.52 -7.13 -6.17
C SER A 400 -18.35 -6.12 -6.18
N PRO A 401 -18.53 -4.93 -6.76
CA PRO A 401 -17.47 -3.90 -6.76
C PRO A 401 -17.02 -3.48 -5.35
N ALA A 402 -17.87 -3.63 -4.34
CA ALA A 402 -17.52 -3.35 -2.96
C ALA A 402 -16.60 -4.44 -2.36
N GLN A 403 -16.82 -5.70 -2.71
CA GLN A 403 -15.98 -6.83 -2.29
C GLN A 403 -14.62 -6.78 -2.98
N ARG A 404 -14.59 -6.51 -4.30
CA ARG A 404 -13.34 -6.32 -5.05
C ARG A 404 -12.46 -5.23 -4.43
N ARG A 405 -13.04 -4.08 -4.08
CA ARG A 405 -12.31 -3.02 -3.34
C ARG A 405 -11.82 -3.45 -1.95
N ALA A 406 -12.57 -4.31 -1.25
CA ALA A 406 -12.15 -4.81 0.05
C ALA A 406 -10.96 -5.78 -0.09
N LEU A 407 -11.00 -6.69 -1.05
CA LEU A 407 -9.91 -7.61 -1.36
C LEU A 407 -8.67 -6.86 -1.84
N ASP A 408 -8.82 -5.96 -2.80
CA ASP A 408 -7.73 -5.12 -3.32
C ASP A 408 -7.03 -4.32 -2.21
N PHE A 409 -7.81 -3.84 -1.23
CA PHE A 409 -7.27 -3.14 -0.08
C PHE A 409 -6.51 -4.06 0.90
N VAL A 410 -7.02 -5.26 1.18
CA VAL A 410 -6.36 -6.25 2.06
C VAL A 410 -5.09 -6.81 1.43
N TYR A 411 -5.12 -7.05 0.12
CA TYR A 411 -3.99 -7.60 -0.65
C TYR A 411 -3.15 -6.52 -1.36
N ARG A 412 -3.34 -5.23 -1.03
CA ARG A 412 -2.48 -4.10 -1.44
C ARG A 412 -2.26 -3.97 -2.95
N GLY A 413 -3.31 -4.14 -3.75
CA GLY A 413 -3.19 -4.08 -5.21
C GLY A 413 -3.00 -5.44 -5.90
N ASP A 414 -2.89 -6.53 -5.13
CA ASP A 414 -2.60 -7.87 -5.63
C ASP A 414 -3.75 -8.85 -5.28
N SER A 415 -4.97 -8.50 -5.67
CA SER A 415 -6.17 -9.33 -5.43
C SER A 415 -6.23 -10.59 -6.29
N ALA A 416 -5.33 -10.74 -7.27
CA ALA A 416 -5.18 -11.97 -8.04
C ALA A 416 -4.54 -13.07 -7.16
N ASN A 417 -3.46 -12.74 -6.46
CA ASN A 417 -2.68 -13.71 -5.67
C ASN A 417 -3.14 -13.79 -4.21
N ARG A 418 -4.42 -14.14 -4.00
CA ARG A 418 -5.01 -14.24 -2.66
C ARG A 418 -4.43 -15.41 -1.87
N ALA A 419 -4.40 -15.26 -0.55
CA ALA A 419 -3.98 -16.35 0.35
C ALA A 419 -5.08 -17.43 0.41
N LYS A 420 -4.71 -18.67 0.12
CA LYS A 420 -5.62 -19.82 0.05
C LYS A 420 -5.05 -21.00 0.83
N VAL A 421 -5.94 -21.91 1.24
CA VAL A 421 -5.57 -23.13 1.98
C VAL A 421 -5.95 -24.34 1.16
N SER A 422 -4.99 -25.20 0.85
CA SER A 422 -5.22 -26.41 0.06
C SER A 422 -5.55 -27.60 0.96
N LEU A 423 -6.64 -28.30 0.67
CA LEU A 423 -6.98 -29.60 1.25
C LEU A 423 -6.87 -30.65 0.17
N ILE A 424 -6.04 -31.66 0.42
CA ILE A 424 -5.78 -32.75 -0.51
C ILE A 424 -6.30 -34.02 0.13
N VAL A 425 -7.20 -34.68 -0.58
CA VAL A 425 -7.84 -35.92 -0.16
C VAL A 425 -7.44 -36.99 -1.15
N ALA A 426 -6.73 -38.00 -0.70
CA ALA A 426 -6.32 -39.15 -1.50
C ALA A 426 -6.88 -40.43 -0.91
N ASN A 427 -7.06 -41.46 -1.74
CA ASN A 427 -7.50 -42.77 -1.25
C ASN A 427 -6.32 -43.61 -0.75
N GLU A 428 -5.13 -43.42 -1.31
CA GLU A 428 -3.94 -44.17 -0.99
C GLU A 428 -2.70 -43.29 -1.20
N ILE A 429 -1.70 -43.50 -0.34
CA ILE A 429 -0.36 -42.91 -0.40
C ILE A 429 0.66 -44.04 -0.51
N VAL A 430 1.59 -43.92 -1.44
CA VAL A 430 2.62 -44.94 -1.72
C VAL A 430 4.00 -44.27 -1.66
N PRO A 431 4.98 -44.81 -0.90
CA PRO A 431 4.90 -46.01 -0.06
C PRO A 431 4.05 -45.80 1.21
N HIS A 432 3.34 -46.84 1.67
CA HIS A 432 2.55 -46.77 2.90
C HIS A 432 3.45 -46.92 4.13
N LEU A 433 3.78 -45.80 4.76
CA LEU A 433 4.63 -45.70 5.96
C LEU A 433 3.83 -45.32 7.21
N GLN A 434 4.43 -45.50 8.39
CA GLN A 434 3.86 -44.95 9.63
C GLN A 434 3.91 -43.43 9.61
N ALA A 435 2.95 -42.76 10.27
CA ALA A 435 2.85 -41.30 10.24
C ALA A 435 4.13 -40.57 10.69
N GLU A 436 4.87 -41.13 11.64
CA GLU A 436 6.14 -40.57 12.13
C GLU A 436 7.28 -40.72 11.13
N GLU A 437 7.24 -41.73 10.27
CA GLU A 437 8.27 -41.98 9.25
C GLU A 437 8.20 -41.00 8.09
N TYR A 438 7.05 -40.36 7.86
CA TYR A 438 6.93 -39.24 6.90
C TYR A 438 7.56 -37.92 7.42
N LEU A 439 7.93 -37.84 8.70
CA LEU A 439 8.60 -36.67 9.31
C LEU A 439 10.05 -37.00 9.63
N ASP A 440 10.77 -37.47 8.62
CA ASP A 440 12.15 -37.93 8.70
C ASP A 440 13.18 -36.79 8.66
N LYS A 441 12.76 -35.53 8.49
CA LYS A 441 13.61 -34.38 8.15
C LYS A 441 14.46 -34.58 6.88
N GLY A 442 14.04 -35.51 6.04
CA GLY A 442 14.73 -35.91 4.83
C GLY A 442 13.84 -35.74 3.60
N GLU A 443 13.97 -36.69 2.69
CA GLU A 443 13.34 -36.69 1.38
C GLU A 443 11.79 -36.73 1.49
N TYR A 444 11.23 -37.59 2.34
CA TYR A 444 9.77 -37.72 2.49
C TYR A 444 9.13 -36.43 3.03
N GLU A 445 9.74 -35.82 4.05
CA GLU A 445 9.25 -34.55 4.59
C GLU A 445 9.38 -33.40 3.58
N ASN A 446 10.46 -33.39 2.78
CA ASN A 446 10.70 -32.36 1.77
C ASN A 446 9.66 -32.40 0.65
N GLU A 447 9.30 -33.58 0.13
CA GLU A 447 8.23 -33.70 -0.87
C GLU A 447 6.87 -33.26 -0.32
N LEU A 448 6.52 -33.66 0.90
CA LEU A 448 5.27 -33.23 1.53
C LEU A 448 5.22 -31.71 1.73
N LYS A 449 6.36 -31.07 2.02
CA LYS A 449 6.47 -29.60 2.15
C LYS A 449 6.22 -28.89 0.83
N GLN A 450 6.55 -29.48 -0.32
CA GLN A 450 6.27 -28.84 -1.62
C GLN A 450 4.78 -28.56 -1.81
N VAL A 451 3.92 -29.46 -1.32
CA VAL A 451 2.48 -29.45 -1.57
C VAL A 451 1.69 -28.81 -0.41
N VAL A 452 2.04 -29.14 0.84
CA VAL A 452 1.29 -28.73 2.04
C VAL A 452 1.96 -27.53 2.76
N GLY A 453 3.17 -27.14 2.32
CA GLY A 453 4.04 -26.18 3.01
C GLY A 453 4.70 -26.79 4.25
N ASP A 454 5.37 -25.96 5.05
CA ASP A 454 6.06 -26.38 6.28
C ASP A 454 5.20 -27.33 7.15
N THR A 455 5.64 -28.59 7.24
CA THR A 455 4.97 -29.67 7.97
C THR A 455 5.07 -29.44 9.48
N ARG A 456 3.92 -29.50 10.17
CA ARG A 456 3.84 -29.30 11.63
C ARG A 456 3.77 -30.61 12.38
N ALA A 457 2.93 -31.52 11.89
CA ALA A 457 2.68 -32.81 12.50
C ALA A 457 2.04 -33.77 11.49
N ALA A 458 2.32 -35.05 11.65
CA ALA A 458 1.69 -36.15 10.94
C ALA A 458 1.09 -37.11 11.96
N TYR A 459 -0.13 -37.59 11.71
CA TYR A 459 -0.84 -38.51 12.59
C TYR A 459 -1.47 -39.65 11.80
N GLY A 460 -1.29 -40.87 12.29
CA GLY A 460 -2.07 -42.02 11.85
C GLY A 460 -3.42 -42.01 12.54
N ILE A 461 -4.51 -41.78 11.80
CA ILE A 461 -5.87 -41.87 12.33
C ILE A 461 -6.30 -43.33 12.42
N SER A 462 -5.96 -44.10 11.38
CA SER A 462 -6.19 -45.54 11.26
C SER A 462 -4.92 -46.20 10.72
N ASP A 463 -4.88 -47.52 10.65
CA ASP A 463 -3.76 -48.28 10.08
C ASP A 463 -3.52 -47.91 8.60
N SER A 464 -4.54 -47.40 7.91
CA SER A 464 -4.52 -46.98 6.51
C SER A 464 -4.71 -45.47 6.29
N ASP A 465 -5.06 -44.71 7.33
CA ASP A 465 -5.44 -43.30 7.18
C ASP A 465 -4.37 -42.40 7.82
N THR A 466 -3.65 -41.64 6.99
CA THR A 466 -2.59 -40.73 7.41
C THR A 466 -3.02 -39.28 7.18
N LEU A 467 -2.86 -38.46 8.22
CA LEU A 467 -3.17 -37.03 8.23
C LEU A 467 -1.89 -36.23 8.41
N VAL A 468 -1.58 -35.32 7.48
CA VAL A 468 -0.41 -34.44 7.54
C VAL A 468 -0.86 -32.99 7.58
N PHE A 469 -0.49 -32.29 8.65
CA PHE A 469 -0.73 -30.87 8.84
C PHE A 469 0.45 -30.06 8.29
N GLY A 470 0.19 -29.16 7.34
CA GLY A 470 1.15 -28.17 6.89
C GLY A 470 0.76 -26.74 7.27
N SER A 471 1.57 -25.79 6.81
CA SER A 471 1.36 -24.36 7.01
C SER A 471 0.32 -23.76 6.07
N HIS A 472 0.26 -24.27 4.83
CA HIS A 472 -0.62 -23.77 3.77
C HIS A 472 -1.64 -24.81 3.29
N GLY A 473 -1.64 -26.00 3.89
CA GLY A 473 -2.61 -27.03 3.54
C GLY A 473 -2.77 -28.15 4.56
N LEU A 474 -3.61 -29.11 4.19
CA LEU A 474 -3.89 -30.34 4.91
C LEU A 474 -3.94 -31.51 3.92
N LEU A 475 -3.21 -32.59 4.19
CA LEU A 475 -3.27 -33.81 3.41
C LEU A 475 -3.92 -34.91 4.25
N LEU A 476 -4.95 -35.55 3.70
CA LEU A 476 -5.54 -36.77 4.26
C LEU A 476 -5.51 -37.87 3.19
N ALA A 477 -4.72 -38.90 3.44
CA ALA A 477 -4.64 -40.08 2.58
C ALA A 477 -5.23 -41.29 3.30
N GLY A 478 -6.17 -41.97 2.65
CA GLY A 478 -6.73 -43.23 3.14
C GLY A 478 -8.10 -43.57 2.54
N PRO A 479 -8.53 -44.84 2.57
CA PRO A 479 -9.75 -45.30 1.89
C PRO A 479 -11.04 -44.69 2.46
N ASN A 480 -11.03 -44.26 3.73
CA ASN A 480 -12.19 -43.65 4.38
C ASN A 480 -12.17 -42.11 4.36
N SER A 481 -11.16 -41.50 3.73
CA SER A 481 -10.89 -40.07 3.77
C SER A 481 -12.10 -39.20 3.43
N ARG A 482 -12.88 -39.60 2.41
CA ARG A 482 -14.10 -38.92 1.94
C ARG A 482 -15.23 -38.86 2.98
N THR A 483 -15.29 -39.81 3.90
CA THR A 483 -16.32 -39.81 4.96
C THR A 483 -16.09 -38.66 5.95
N TYR A 484 -14.84 -38.18 6.06
CA TYR A 484 -14.44 -37.14 7.00
C TYR A 484 -14.48 -35.72 6.42
N GLU A 485 -14.92 -35.56 5.17
CA GLU A 485 -15.08 -34.27 4.49
C GLU A 485 -15.76 -33.15 5.31
N PRO A 486 -16.83 -33.38 6.10
CA PRO A 486 -17.46 -32.32 6.89
C PRO A 486 -16.50 -31.66 7.91
N LEU A 487 -15.66 -32.48 8.56
CA LEU A 487 -14.68 -31.99 9.52
C LEU A 487 -13.54 -31.24 8.83
N LEU A 488 -13.08 -31.77 7.70
CA LEU A 488 -12.00 -31.16 6.91
C LEU A 488 -12.44 -29.82 6.32
N CYS A 489 -13.66 -29.72 5.78
CA CYS A 489 -14.20 -28.45 5.25
C CYS A 489 -14.31 -27.39 6.35
N SER A 490 -14.72 -27.79 7.56
CA SER A 490 -14.79 -26.88 8.72
C SER A 490 -13.41 -26.40 9.15
N TYR A 491 -12.40 -27.28 9.13
CA TYR A 491 -11.02 -26.92 9.38
C TYR A 491 -10.48 -25.94 8.34
N VAL A 492 -10.65 -26.25 7.05
CA VAL A 492 -10.23 -25.41 5.92
C VAL A 492 -10.89 -24.03 5.97
N GLN A 493 -12.18 -23.96 6.31
CA GLN A 493 -12.89 -22.70 6.50
C GLN A 493 -12.21 -21.85 7.58
N LEU A 494 -11.97 -22.40 8.77
CA LEU A 494 -11.35 -21.65 9.86
C LEU A 494 -9.90 -21.25 9.54
N MET A 495 -9.14 -22.11 8.85
CA MET A 495 -7.78 -21.80 8.39
C MET A 495 -7.76 -20.73 7.30
N SER A 496 -8.74 -20.71 6.41
CA SER A 496 -8.89 -19.66 5.39
C SER A 496 -9.18 -18.30 6.04
N MET A 497 -10.02 -18.30 7.10
CA MET A 497 -10.24 -17.11 7.92
C MET A 497 -8.98 -16.67 8.67
N ASP A 498 -8.14 -17.62 9.11
CA ASP A 498 -6.84 -17.31 9.72
C ASP A 498 -5.91 -16.57 8.76
N ALA A 499 -5.72 -17.13 7.57
CA ALA A 499 -4.86 -16.55 6.55
C ALA A 499 -5.32 -15.14 6.17
N PHE A 500 -6.64 -14.93 6.07
CA PHE A 500 -7.20 -13.60 5.84
C PHE A 500 -6.98 -12.64 7.03
N ALA A 501 -7.17 -13.11 8.27
CA ALA A 501 -6.94 -12.31 9.48
C ALA A 501 -5.48 -11.83 9.62
N GLN A 502 -4.52 -12.69 9.24
CA GLN A 502 -3.09 -12.34 9.26
C GLN A 502 -2.78 -11.20 8.29
N ASN A 503 -3.29 -11.26 7.06
CA ASN A 503 -3.13 -10.19 6.06
C ASN A 503 -3.85 -8.91 6.50
N LEU A 504 -5.06 -9.03 7.04
CA LEU A 504 -5.80 -7.88 7.55
C LEU A 504 -5.04 -7.15 8.67
N PHE A 505 -4.43 -7.89 9.59
CA PHE A 505 -3.63 -7.29 10.67
C PHE A 505 -2.41 -6.54 10.14
N SER A 506 -1.70 -7.08 9.14
CA SER A 506 -0.57 -6.38 8.51
C SER A 506 -1.01 -5.04 7.90
N VAL A 507 -2.16 -5.01 7.22
CA VAL A 507 -2.72 -3.79 6.64
C VAL A 507 -3.12 -2.77 7.72
N VAL A 508 -3.67 -3.22 8.85
CA VAL A 508 -3.96 -2.32 9.99
C VAL A 508 -2.68 -1.62 10.46
N SER A 509 -1.58 -2.36 10.61
CA SER A 509 -0.29 -1.78 11.01
C SER A 509 0.24 -0.76 9.99
N VAL A 510 0.10 -1.04 8.69
CA VAL A 510 0.49 -0.09 7.64
C VAL A 510 -0.36 1.19 7.69
N VAL A 511 -1.67 1.08 7.88
CA VAL A 511 -2.58 2.24 7.99
C VAL A 511 -2.26 3.08 9.23
N GLN A 512 -1.93 2.44 10.36
CA GLN A 512 -1.48 3.15 11.56
C GLN A 512 -0.22 3.98 11.31
N ASP A 513 0.76 3.43 10.62
CA ASP A 513 1.99 4.16 10.29
C ASP A 513 1.74 5.30 9.29
N ASP A 514 0.84 5.12 8.32
CA ASP A 514 0.40 6.20 7.42
C ASP A 514 -0.27 7.35 8.20
N ILE A 515 -1.08 7.04 9.22
CA ILE A 515 -1.71 8.05 10.09
C ILE A 515 -0.65 8.77 10.92
N ARG A 516 0.29 8.04 11.53
CA ARG A 516 1.40 8.64 12.31
C ARG A 516 2.28 9.52 11.44
N ALA A 517 2.59 9.09 10.23
CA ALA A 517 3.32 9.88 9.25
C ALA A 517 2.56 11.18 8.92
N THR A 518 1.26 11.09 8.64
CA THR A 518 0.40 12.26 8.38
C THR A 518 0.32 13.19 9.59
N ALA A 519 0.22 12.64 10.81
CA ALA A 519 0.24 13.42 12.04
C ALA A 519 1.58 14.15 12.24
N SER A 520 2.69 13.52 11.88
CA SER A 520 4.02 14.16 11.91
C SER A 520 4.11 15.31 10.90
N GLN A 521 3.56 15.15 9.69
CA GLN A 521 3.47 16.19 8.67
C GLN A 521 2.63 17.38 9.17
N CYS A 522 1.48 17.11 9.81
CA CYS A 522 0.66 18.14 10.45
C CYS A 522 1.45 18.92 11.51
N ARG A 523 2.27 18.27 12.35
CA ARG A 523 3.10 18.95 13.36
C ARG A 523 4.20 19.81 12.74
N LEU A 524 4.80 19.34 11.65
CA LEU A 524 5.86 20.06 10.92
C LEU A 524 5.35 21.20 10.03
N SER A 525 4.03 21.26 9.79
CA SER A 525 3.40 22.27 8.94
C SER A 525 3.62 23.73 9.38
N ARG A 526 3.99 23.96 10.64
CA ARG A 526 4.41 25.30 11.11
C ARG A 526 5.62 25.84 10.35
N ARG A 527 6.48 24.96 9.84
CA ARG A 527 7.67 25.33 9.06
C ARG A 527 7.39 25.34 7.55
N ASP A 528 6.57 24.40 7.07
CA ASP A 528 6.23 24.30 5.65
C ASP A 528 4.71 24.22 5.42
N PRO A 529 4.10 25.23 4.79
CA PRO A 529 2.66 25.26 4.52
C PRO A 529 2.17 24.17 3.57
N LEU A 530 3.03 23.64 2.70
CA LEU A 530 2.63 22.63 1.71
C LEU A 530 2.27 21.31 2.38
N LEU A 531 2.97 20.97 3.47
CA LEU A 531 2.72 19.75 4.24
C LEU A 531 1.30 19.70 4.82
N LEU A 532 0.73 20.85 5.22
CA LEU A 532 -0.66 20.89 5.70
C LEU A 532 -1.65 20.59 4.59
N LYS A 533 -1.41 21.13 3.39
CA LYS A 533 -2.28 20.90 2.23
C LYS A 533 -2.24 19.42 1.82
N GLU A 534 -1.04 18.84 1.78
CA GLU A 534 -0.86 17.42 1.49
C GLU A 534 -1.51 16.53 2.55
N ALA A 535 -1.30 16.82 3.83
CA ALA A 535 -1.92 16.08 4.93
C ALA A 535 -3.46 16.15 4.87
N SER A 536 -4.03 17.35 4.67
CA SER A 536 -5.48 17.53 4.52
C SER A 536 -6.06 16.81 3.30
N ALA A 537 -5.28 16.67 2.21
CA ALA A 537 -5.70 15.87 1.06
C ALA A 537 -5.62 14.36 1.32
N ARG A 538 -4.70 13.90 2.17
CA ARG A 538 -4.53 12.49 2.56
C ARG A 538 -5.56 12.01 3.58
N LEU A 539 -5.98 12.87 4.52
CA LEU A 539 -6.90 12.51 5.61
C LEU A 539 -8.22 11.85 5.13
N PRO A 540 -8.94 12.34 4.11
CA PRO A 540 -10.15 11.68 3.61
C PRO A 540 -9.89 10.30 3.01
N THR A 541 -8.70 10.08 2.45
CA THR A 541 -8.31 8.77 1.94
C THR A 541 -8.02 7.80 3.07
N LEU A 542 -7.37 8.24 4.15
CA LEU A 542 -7.16 7.44 5.36
C LEU A 542 -8.49 7.11 6.05
N GLU A 543 -9.43 8.05 6.09
CA GLU A 543 -10.77 7.83 6.63
C GLU A 543 -11.52 6.72 5.88
N ARG A 544 -11.51 6.76 4.54
CA ARG A 544 -12.09 5.70 3.72
C ARG A 544 -11.43 4.34 3.96
N ARG A 545 -10.11 4.30 4.18
CA ARG A 545 -9.37 3.07 4.50
C ARG A 545 -9.77 2.51 5.86
N VAL A 546 -9.86 3.36 6.90
CA VAL A 546 -10.29 2.94 8.24
C VAL A 546 -11.73 2.43 8.24
N LEU A 547 -12.66 3.12 7.56
CA LEU A 547 -14.04 2.67 7.43
C LEU A 547 -14.13 1.29 6.74
N LEU A 548 -13.27 1.05 5.75
CA LEU A 548 -13.20 -0.24 5.07
C LEU A 548 -12.69 -1.35 6.00
N LEU A 549 -11.67 -1.06 6.82
CA LEU A 549 -11.18 -1.99 7.87
C LEU A 549 -12.31 -2.35 8.86
N GLU A 550 -13.04 -1.36 9.36
CA GLU A 550 -14.17 -1.58 10.29
C GLU A 550 -15.22 -2.50 9.68
N LYS A 551 -15.55 -2.28 8.40
CA LYS A 551 -16.52 -3.09 7.68
C LYS A 551 -16.04 -4.54 7.49
N ILE A 552 -14.77 -4.73 7.14
CA ILE A 552 -14.19 -6.08 6.94
C ILE A 552 -14.16 -6.85 8.26
N VAL A 553 -13.72 -6.22 9.36
CA VAL A 553 -13.73 -6.85 10.69
C VAL A 553 -15.14 -7.25 11.09
N SER A 554 -16.15 -6.40 10.85
CA SER A 554 -17.54 -6.73 11.14
C SER A 554 -18.03 -7.97 10.38
N PHE A 555 -17.64 -8.13 9.11
CA PHE A 555 -17.96 -9.35 8.36
C PHE A 555 -17.28 -10.58 8.97
N MET A 556 -16.00 -10.48 9.37
CA MET A 556 -15.29 -11.59 10.00
C MET A 556 -15.92 -12.00 11.35
N GLU A 557 -16.33 -11.03 12.16
CA GLU A 557 -17.03 -11.29 13.43
C GLU A 557 -18.35 -12.04 13.19
N GLU A 558 -19.15 -11.60 12.20
CA GLU A 558 -20.41 -12.26 11.82
C GLU A 558 -20.16 -13.68 11.25
N SER A 559 -19.18 -13.83 10.37
CA SER A 559 -18.77 -15.11 9.81
C SER A 559 -18.40 -16.13 10.89
N LEU A 560 -17.63 -15.73 11.91
CA LEU A 560 -17.24 -16.62 13.01
C LEU A 560 -18.41 -17.04 13.88
N LEU A 561 -19.37 -16.14 14.12
CA LEU A 561 -20.59 -16.45 14.87
C LEU A 561 -21.51 -17.41 14.12
N SER A 562 -21.54 -17.32 12.79
CA SER A 562 -22.33 -18.20 11.91
C SER A 562 -21.67 -19.56 11.61
N THR A 563 -20.41 -19.76 12.00
CA THR A 563 -19.68 -21.00 11.72
C THR A 563 -20.11 -22.09 12.72
N GLU A 564 -20.86 -23.08 12.23
CA GLU A 564 -21.27 -24.24 13.03
C GLU A 564 -20.21 -25.36 12.95
N ILE A 565 -19.81 -25.89 14.10
CA ILE A 565 -18.88 -27.03 14.17
C ILE A 565 -19.70 -28.32 14.05
N PRO A 566 -19.37 -29.22 13.10
CA PRO A 566 -20.04 -30.52 12.98
C PRO A 566 -19.91 -31.37 14.25
N GLU A 567 -20.95 -32.16 14.55
CA GLU A 567 -20.89 -33.11 15.66
C GLU A 567 -19.82 -34.18 15.42
N PRO A 568 -19.18 -34.70 16.50
CA PRO A 568 -18.16 -35.72 16.37
C PRO A 568 -18.75 -37.00 15.75
N PRO A 569 -18.10 -37.56 14.72
CA PRO A 569 -18.58 -38.79 14.08
C PRO A 569 -18.55 -39.97 15.05
N LEU A 570 -19.42 -40.96 14.82
CA LEU A 570 -19.56 -42.11 15.71
C LEU A 570 -18.37 -43.08 15.65
N THR A 571 -17.62 -43.08 14.54
CA THR A 571 -16.46 -43.96 14.30
C THR A 571 -15.28 -43.60 15.19
N ALA A 572 -14.53 -44.60 15.70
CA ALA A 572 -13.33 -44.38 16.51
C ALA A 572 -12.27 -43.52 15.79
N ALA A 573 -11.99 -43.84 14.51
CA ALA A 573 -11.09 -43.05 13.66
C ALA A 573 -11.57 -41.60 13.49
N GLY A 574 -12.86 -41.39 13.21
CA GLY A 574 -13.42 -40.04 13.11
C GLY A 574 -13.40 -39.25 14.43
N ARG A 575 -13.52 -39.90 15.59
CA ARG A 575 -13.33 -39.24 16.90
C ARG A 575 -11.88 -38.82 17.12
N ALA A 576 -10.94 -39.71 16.77
CA ALA A 576 -9.52 -39.37 16.80
C ALA A 576 -9.22 -38.17 15.90
N LEU A 577 -9.78 -38.12 14.68
CA LEU A 577 -9.67 -36.96 13.81
C LEU A 577 -10.25 -35.69 14.44
N TYR A 578 -11.46 -35.76 15.00
CA TYR A 578 -12.11 -34.61 15.65
C TYR A 578 -11.26 -34.06 16.81
N ASP A 579 -10.71 -34.94 17.65
CA ASP A 579 -9.85 -34.57 18.77
C ASP A 579 -8.54 -33.94 18.30
N ARG A 580 -7.97 -34.42 17.18
CA ARG A 580 -6.72 -33.89 16.60
C ARG A 580 -6.92 -32.54 15.90
N LEU A 581 -8.04 -32.34 15.20
CA LEU A 581 -8.35 -31.06 14.55
C LEU A 581 -8.65 -29.96 15.58
N ALA A 582 -9.14 -30.32 16.77
CA ALA A 582 -9.43 -29.40 17.87
C ALA A 582 -10.24 -28.16 17.44
N LEU A 583 -11.22 -28.35 16.54
CA LEU A 583 -12.02 -27.28 15.92
C LEU A 583 -12.60 -26.25 16.92
N PRO A 584 -13.13 -26.66 18.11
CA PRO A 584 -13.64 -25.68 19.08
C PRO A 584 -12.56 -24.77 19.66
N GLN A 585 -11.34 -25.31 19.88
CA GLN A 585 -10.21 -24.52 20.36
C GLN A 585 -9.79 -23.52 19.30
N LEU A 586 -9.66 -23.97 18.05
CA LEU A 586 -9.28 -23.15 16.92
C LEU A 586 -10.29 -22.02 16.65
N GLN A 587 -11.59 -22.30 16.69
CA GLN A 587 -12.64 -21.27 16.59
C GLN A 587 -12.54 -20.25 17.73
N SER A 588 -12.30 -20.69 18.97
CA SER A 588 -12.17 -19.78 20.12
C SER A 588 -10.92 -18.89 20.05
N GLU A 589 -9.81 -19.42 19.52
CA GLU A 589 -8.58 -18.66 19.28
C GLU A 589 -8.78 -17.65 18.16
N MET A 590 -9.45 -18.05 17.08
CA MET A 590 -9.78 -17.17 15.98
C MET A 590 -10.69 -16.02 16.43
N ALA A 591 -11.73 -16.31 17.21
CA ALA A 591 -12.63 -15.30 17.75
C ALA A 591 -11.89 -14.28 18.63
N ARG A 592 -10.96 -14.74 19.47
CA ARG A 592 -10.10 -13.85 20.27
C ARG A 592 -9.22 -12.96 19.38
N ARG A 593 -8.61 -13.52 18.35
CA ARG A 593 -7.75 -12.77 17.41
C ARG A 593 -8.52 -11.73 16.61
N VAL A 594 -9.68 -12.08 16.03
CA VAL A 594 -10.52 -11.12 15.29
C VAL A 594 -11.03 -10.00 16.20
N THR A 595 -11.47 -10.34 17.41
CA THR A 595 -11.88 -9.33 18.41
C THR A 595 -10.73 -8.37 18.74
N ASP A 596 -9.50 -8.87 18.80
CA ASP A 596 -8.31 -8.06 19.07
C ASP A 596 -7.95 -7.15 17.89
N ILE A 597 -7.98 -7.66 16.65
CA ILE A 597 -7.86 -6.85 15.42
C ILE A 597 -8.90 -5.73 15.43
N GLY A 598 -10.15 -6.01 15.81
CA GLY A 598 -11.19 -5.00 15.95
C GLY A 598 -10.88 -3.91 16.98
N LYS A 599 -10.12 -4.20 18.05
CA LYS A 599 -9.64 -3.17 18.98
C LYS A 599 -8.60 -2.26 18.31
N TYR A 600 -7.64 -2.83 17.59
CA TYR A 600 -6.63 -2.05 16.86
C TYR A 600 -7.26 -1.16 15.79
N VAL A 601 -8.27 -1.65 15.06
CA VAL A 601 -9.00 -0.83 14.08
C VAL A 601 -9.71 0.34 14.75
N ARG A 602 -10.41 0.11 15.87
CA ARG A 602 -11.06 1.19 16.64
C ARG A 602 -10.05 2.21 17.17
N GLU A 603 -8.90 1.76 17.68
CA GLU A 603 -7.80 2.65 18.10
C GLU A 603 -7.28 3.49 16.93
N THR A 604 -7.08 2.87 15.78
CA THR A 604 -6.65 3.53 14.54
C THR A 604 -7.64 4.62 14.12
N GLY A 605 -8.94 4.36 14.20
CA GLY A 605 -9.98 5.37 13.94
C GLY A 605 -9.96 6.54 14.93
N GLN A 606 -9.69 6.28 16.21
CA GLN A 606 -9.51 7.33 17.21
C GLN A 606 -8.26 8.18 16.94
N GLU A 607 -7.13 7.57 16.57
CA GLU A 607 -5.89 8.26 16.19
C GLU A 607 -6.09 9.16 14.96
N LEU A 608 -6.84 8.67 13.96
CA LEU A 608 -7.23 9.46 12.80
C LEU A 608 -8.08 10.66 13.21
N SER A 609 -9.11 10.47 14.05
CA SER A 609 -9.96 11.56 14.56
C SER A 609 -9.16 12.62 15.31
N VAL A 610 -8.15 12.22 16.10
CA VAL A 610 -7.24 13.16 16.77
C VAL A 610 -6.43 13.95 15.74
N THR A 611 -5.90 13.27 14.72
CA THR A 611 -5.07 13.89 13.68
C THR A 611 -5.89 14.87 12.83
N GLN A 612 -7.13 14.52 12.48
CA GLN A 612 -8.08 15.41 11.79
C GLN A 612 -8.35 16.68 12.60
N ARG A 613 -8.64 16.55 13.89
CA ARG A 613 -8.85 17.70 14.79
C ARG A 613 -7.61 18.58 14.90
N GLN A 614 -6.42 17.97 14.95
CA GLN A 614 -5.15 18.72 14.96
C GLN A 614 -4.95 19.50 13.66
N ALA A 615 -5.18 18.87 12.50
CA ALA A 615 -5.07 19.53 11.20
C ALA A 615 -6.05 20.70 11.08
N GLN A 616 -7.31 20.50 11.50
CA GLN A 616 -8.33 21.56 11.50
C GLN A 616 -7.94 22.73 12.41
N HIS A 617 -7.50 22.45 13.65
CA HIS A 617 -7.08 23.51 14.56
C HIS A 617 -5.88 24.31 14.03
N ILE A 618 -4.92 23.64 13.37
CA ILE A 618 -3.77 24.30 12.76
C ILE A 618 -4.23 25.18 11.58
N ALA A 619 -5.15 24.69 10.74
CA ALA A 619 -5.72 25.46 9.64
C ALA A 619 -6.45 26.71 10.16
N GLU A 620 -7.34 26.56 11.14
CA GLU A 620 -8.07 27.67 11.76
C GLU A 620 -7.15 28.69 12.44
N SER A 621 -6.09 28.22 13.11
CA SER A 621 -5.10 29.11 13.72
C SER A 621 -4.37 29.94 12.66
N ARG A 622 -4.03 29.32 11.54
CA ARG A 622 -3.35 30.00 10.44
C ARG A 622 -4.26 31.03 9.77
N ASP A 623 -5.52 30.69 9.54
CA ASP A 623 -6.49 31.63 8.98
C ASP A 623 -6.67 32.84 9.90
N ARG A 624 -6.70 32.62 11.22
CA ARG A 624 -6.68 33.69 12.22
C ARG A 624 -5.41 34.55 12.13
N ASP A 625 -4.24 33.95 12.02
CA ASP A 625 -2.97 34.69 11.91
C ASP A 625 -2.91 35.53 10.63
N VAL A 626 -3.41 34.99 9.51
CA VAL A 626 -3.48 35.69 8.22
C VAL A 626 -4.48 36.85 8.29
N MET A 627 -5.65 36.64 8.88
CA MET A 627 -6.65 37.70 9.04
C MET A 627 -6.14 38.81 9.98
N GLY A 628 -5.49 38.46 11.09
CA GLY A 628 -4.86 39.43 11.98
C GLY A 628 -3.75 40.22 11.28
N SER A 629 -2.91 39.56 10.49
CA SER A 629 -1.91 40.24 9.65
C SER A 629 -2.57 41.18 8.64
N LEU A 630 -3.63 40.75 7.96
CA LEU A 630 -4.39 41.57 7.02
C LEU A 630 -4.99 42.80 7.72
N GLU A 631 -5.60 42.63 8.89
CA GLU A 631 -6.14 43.73 9.69
C GLU A 631 -5.05 44.73 10.07
N THR A 632 -3.90 44.26 10.56
CA THR A 632 -2.77 45.16 10.88
C THR A 632 -2.24 45.89 9.64
N HIS A 633 -2.18 45.24 8.48
CA HIS A 633 -1.82 45.88 7.23
C HIS A 633 -2.85 46.92 6.77
N VAL A 634 -4.14 46.63 6.92
CA VAL A 634 -5.23 47.57 6.60
C VAL A 634 -5.20 48.78 7.54
N VAL A 635 -4.97 48.57 8.83
CA VAL A 635 -4.80 49.65 9.81
C VAL A 635 -3.57 50.48 9.47
N ALA A 636 -2.42 49.84 9.18
CA ALA A 636 -1.19 50.54 8.79
C ALA A 636 -1.38 51.35 7.49
N LEU A 637 -2.12 50.83 6.51
CA LEU A 637 -2.47 51.57 5.29
C LEU A 637 -3.38 52.76 5.58
N ARG A 638 -4.36 52.61 6.47
CA ARG A 638 -5.24 53.69 6.90
C ARG A 638 -4.48 54.79 7.64
N GLU A 639 -3.55 54.42 8.51
CA GLU A 639 -2.66 55.36 9.21
C GLU A 639 -1.69 56.04 8.25
N ALA A 640 -1.12 55.30 7.30
CA ALA A 640 -0.27 55.86 6.25
C ALA A 640 -1.03 56.85 5.36
N ALA A 641 -2.28 56.54 5.00
CA ALA A 641 -3.18 57.45 4.27
C ALA A 641 -3.55 58.70 5.10
N GLY A 642 -3.72 58.54 6.41
CA GLY A 642 -3.94 59.64 7.34
C GLY A 642 -2.68 60.43 7.72
N SER A 643 -1.50 60.02 7.25
CA SER A 643 -0.24 60.62 7.67
C SER A 643 -0.05 62.04 7.08
N PRO A 644 0.59 62.95 7.84
CA PRO A 644 0.90 64.31 7.36
C PRO A 644 1.84 64.35 6.15
N ASN A 645 2.46 63.22 5.81
CA ASN A 645 3.29 63.09 4.60
C ASN A 645 2.43 63.07 3.33
N MET A 646 1.27 62.41 3.36
CA MET A 646 0.35 62.44 2.22
C MET A 646 -0.31 63.82 2.08
N ALA A 647 -0.65 64.49 3.20
CA ALA A 647 -1.09 65.88 3.18
C ALA A 647 -0.02 66.80 2.54
N ARG A 648 1.26 66.62 2.88
CA ARG A 648 2.37 67.30 2.21
C ARG A 648 2.46 66.98 0.71
N MET A 649 2.13 65.75 0.31
CA MET A 649 2.08 65.35 -1.09
C MET A 649 0.91 66.00 -1.84
N VAL A 650 -0.25 66.19 -1.18
CA VAL A 650 -1.38 66.99 -1.70
C VAL A 650 -0.94 68.43 -1.90
N TYR A 651 -0.31 69.06 -0.91
CA TYR A 651 0.22 70.42 -1.06
C TYR A 651 1.27 70.51 -2.19
N ALA A 652 2.15 69.53 -2.33
CA ALA A 652 3.11 69.49 -3.44
C ALA A 652 2.44 69.36 -4.80
N LEU A 653 1.35 68.59 -4.90
CA LEU A 653 0.54 68.45 -6.11
C LEU A 653 -0.19 69.76 -6.45
N GLU A 654 -0.70 70.46 -5.45
CA GLU A 654 -1.29 71.80 -5.63
C GLU A 654 -0.26 72.77 -6.20
N TRP A 655 0.95 72.83 -5.61
CA TRP A 655 2.04 73.64 -6.14
C TRP A 655 2.42 73.28 -7.58
N LEU A 656 2.46 71.99 -7.92
CA LEU A 656 2.71 71.53 -9.28
C LEU A 656 1.63 72.03 -10.26
N GLN A 657 0.36 72.00 -9.87
CA GLN A 657 -0.74 72.52 -10.68
C GLN A 657 -0.56 74.03 -10.94
N TRP A 658 -0.22 74.82 -9.92
CA TRP A 658 0.05 76.25 -10.10
C TRP A 658 1.18 76.52 -11.09
N ILE A 659 2.27 75.74 -11.02
CA ILE A 659 3.40 75.85 -11.94
C ILE A 659 2.98 75.48 -13.38
N LEU A 660 2.26 74.38 -13.55
CA LEU A 660 1.78 73.93 -14.87
C LEU A 660 0.83 74.94 -15.51
N MET A 661 -0.04 75.58 -14.71
CA MET A 661 -0.96 76.61 -15.19
C MET A 661 -0.24 77.89 -15.61
N SER A 662 0.82 78.27 -14.90
CA SER A 662 1.69 79.38 -15.31
C SER A 662 2.36 79.10 -16.66
N LEU A 663 2.92 77.90 -16.83
CA LEU A 663 3.49 77.45 -18.10
C LEU A 663 2.46 77.43 -19.23
N PHE A 664 1.23 76.98 -18.97
CA PHE A 664 0.15 77.00 -19.95
C PHE A 664 -0.26 78.43 -20.35
N ALA A 665 -0.33 79.36 -19.40
CA ALA A 665 -0.62 80.77 -19.69
C ALA A 665 0.46 81.39 -20.59
N PHE A 666 1.73 81.09 -20.34
CA PHE A 666 2.83 81.50 -21.22
C PHE A 666 2.74 80.84 -22.60
N ALA A 667 2.39 79.56 -22.70
CA ALA A 667 2.21 78.89 -23.99
C ALA A 667 1.05 79.47 -24.81
N CYS A 668 -0.07 79.84 -24.17
CA CYS A 668 -1.17 80.54 -24.83
C CYS A 668 -0.75 81.92 -25.35
N LEU A 669 0.00 82.67 -24.54
CA LEU A 669 0.52 83.99 -24.91
C LEU A 669 1.52 83.89 -26.08
N ASP A 670 2.45 82.93 -26.02
CA ASP A 670 3.39 82.64 -27.10
C ASP A 670 2.66 82.24 -28.39
N ARG A 671 1.59 81.44 -28.31
CA ARG A 671 0.81 81.05 -29.50
C ARG A 671 0.05 82.22 -30.14
N LEU A 672 -0.41 83.18 -29.34
CA LEU A 672 -1.10 84.39 -29.81
C LEU A 672 -0.16 85.44 -30.43
N VAL A 673 1.14 85.36 -30.15
CA VAL A 673 2.13 86.40 -30.48
C VAL A 673 3.24 85.87 -31.39
N GLY A 674 3.41 84.56 -31.45
CA GLY A 674 4.39 83.89 -32.29
C GLY A 674 4.10 84.10 -33.78
N THR A 675 5.16 83.92 -34.58
CA THR A 675 5.23 84.16 -36.04
C THR A 675 4.19 83.44 -36.93
N TRP A 676 3.21 82.74 -36.36
CA TRP A 676 2.19 81.97 -37.08
C TRP A 676 0.74 82.36 -36.70
N SER A 677 0.51 83.45 -35.96
CA SER A 677 -0.83 84.02 -35.71
C SER A 677 -0.77 85.55 -35.59
N VAL A 678 -1.90 86.25 -35.84
CA VAL A 678 -2.28 87.70 -35.75
C VAL A 678 -1.21 88.80 -35.99
N ALA A 679 0.03 88.60 -35.58
CA ALA A 679 1.22 89.42 -35.83
C ALA A 679 1.50 89.73 -37.31
N ASP A 680 1.15 88.85 -38.24
CA ASP A 680 1.37 89.06 -39.69
C ASP A 680 0.19 89.73 -40.42
N THR A 681 -0.87 90.09 -39.70
CA THR A 681 -1.96 90.91 -40.28
C THR A 681 -1.53 92.38 -40.32
N ASP A 682 -1.75 93.08 -41.44
CA ASP A 682 -1.29 94.46 -41.65
C ASP A 682 -1.77 95.45 -40.56
N TRP A 683 -2.95 95.23 -39.98
CA TRP A 683 -3.51 96.09 -38.92
C TRP A 683 -2.82 95.92 -37.56
N PHE A 684 -2.18 94.77 -37.30
CA PHE A 684 -1.57 94.45 -36.01
C PHE A 684 -0.03 94.59 -36.04
N ARG A 685 0.57 94.66 -37.23
CA ARG A 685 2.03 94.80 -37.42
C ARG A 685 2.60 96.09 -36.83
N SER A 686 1.86 97.19 -36.93
CA SER A 686 2.23 98.48 -36.34
C SER A 686 2.20 98.47 -34.81
N VAL A 687 1.26 97.73 -34.23
CA VAL A 687 1.14 97.52 -32.78
C VAL A 687 2.22 96.57 -32.28
N TYR A 688 2.52 95.50 -33.02
CA TYR A 688 3.58 94.54 -32.72
C TYR A 688 4.97 95.21 -32.68
N GLN A 689 5.33 95.99 -33.70
CA GLN A 689 6.62 96.70 -33.73
C GLN A 689 6.74 97.77 -32.64
N ALA A 690 5.64 98.45 -32.30
CA ALA A 690 5.65 99.47 -31.25
C ALA A 690 5.73 98.87 -29.84
N LEU A 691 5.04 97.75 -29.60
CA LEU A 691 4.88 97.18 -28.26
C LEU A 691 5.93 96.13 -27.90
N ILE A 692 6.39 95.32 -28.87
CA ILE A 692 7.26 94.16 -28.64
C ILE A 692 8.72 94.47 -29.04
N GLU A 693 8.97 95.06 -30.22
CA GLU A 693 10.34 95.34 -30.70
C GLU A 693 10.98 96.56 -30.01
N ARG A 694 10.21 97.64 -29.77
CA ARG A 694 10.75 98.89 -29.20
C ARG A 694 10.66 98.98 -27.67
N GLY A 695 9.92 98.09 -27.01
CA GLY A 695 9.64 98.18 -25.57
C GLY A 695 9.57 96.84 -24.85
N PRO A 696 10.69 96.12 -24.67
CA PRO A 696 10.70 94.81 -24.00
C PRO A 696 10.08 94.83 -22.59
N MET A 697 10.24 95.95 -21.87
CA MET A 697 9.67 96.12 -20.52
C MET A 697 8.15 96.29 -20.52
N VAL A 698 7.58 96.89 -21.57
CA VAL A 698 6.12 97.06 -21.70
C VAL A 698 5.48 95.70 -21.99
N TRP A 699 6.11 94.92 -22.86
CA TRP A 699 5.71 93.56 -23.16
C TRP A 699 5.79 92.62 -21.94
N PHE A 700 6.87 92.75 -21.15
CA PHE A 700 7.03 92.00 -19.91
C PHE A 700 5.92 92.32 -18.89
N LEU A 701 5.59 93.60 -18.70
CA LEU A 701 4.51 94.02 -17.80
C LEU A 701 3.13 93.53 -18.26
N LEU A 702 2.85 93.57 -19.56
CA LEU A 702 1.60 93.07 -20.13
C LEU A 702 1.47 91.55 -19.97
N SER A 703 2.57 90.82 -20.20
CA SER A 703 2.64 89.37 -20.02
C SER A 703 2.42 88.98 -18.56
N PHE A 704 3.00 89.74 -17.62
CA PHE A 704 2.79 89.52 -16.20
C PHE A 704 1.37 89.86 -15.74
N LEU A 705 0.75 90.90 -16.33
CA LEU A 705 -0.66 91.23 -16.08
C LEU A 705 -1.60 90.14 -16.59
N LEU A 706 -1.35 89.59 -17.78
CA LEU A 706 -2.12 88.47 -18.32
C LEU A 706 -1.97 87.22 -17.44
N LEU A 707 -0.74 86.92 -17.00
CA LEU A 707 -0.44 85.84 -16.08
C LEU A 707 -1.18 86.04 -14.74
N ALA A 708 -1.14 87.24 -14.18
CA ALA A 708 -1.85 87.59 -12.96
C ALA A 708 -3.37 87.47 -13.13
N ALA A 709 -3.92 87.87 -14.28
CA ALA A 709 -5.34 87.75 -14.57
C ALA A 709 -5.79 86.28 -14.74
N MET A 710 -5.01 85.44 -15.43
CA MET A 710 -5.31 84.01 -15.59
C MET A 710 -5.16 83.26 -14.27
N THR A 711 -4.11 83.53 -13.51
CA THR A 711 -3.92 82.93 -12.17
C THR A 711 -5.01 83.39 -11.21
N TRP A 712 -5.42 84.67 -11.23
CA TRP A 712 -6.53 85.17 -10.42
C TRP A 712 -7.88 84.56 -10.82
N PHE A 713 -8.19 84.46 -12.11
CA PHE A 713 -9.44 83.87 -12.59
C PHE A 713 -9.56 82.39 -12.20
N MET A 714 -8.46 81.65 -12.27
CA MET A 714 -8.43 80.25 -11.85
C MET A 714 -8.39 80.10 -10.32
N ALA A 715 -7.68 80.97 -9.60
CA ALA A 715 -7.76 81.06 -8.13
C ALA A 715 -9.20 81.31 -7.69
N TYR A 716 -9.91 82.18 -8.39
CA TYR A 716 -11.32 82.47 -8.14
C TYR A 716 -12.22 81.25 -8.43
N ARG A 717 -12.01 80.54 -9.54
CA ARG A 717 -12.72 79.28 -9.85
C ARG A 717 -12.44 78.17 -8.84
N TYR A 718 -11.19 77.97 -8.48
CA TYR A 718 -10.75 77.00 -7.47
C TYR A 718 -11.34 77.36 -6.11
N ASN A 719 -11.19 78.59 -5.64
CA ASN A 719 -11.79 79.04 -4.38
C ASN A 719 -13.31 78.96 -4.40
N ARG A 720 -13.97 79.17 -5.54
CA ARG A 720 -15.42 79.01 -5.66
C ARG A 720 -15.86 77.55 -5.62
N ARG A 721 -15.04 76.63 -6.14
CA ARG A 721 -15.29 75.19 -6.09
C ARG A 721 -14.99 74.62 -4.71
N ALA A 722 -13.83 74.97 -4.16
CA ALA A 722 -13.44 74.69 -2.78
C ALA A 722 -14.48 75.25 -1.80
N ARG A 723 -14.97 76.50 -1.96
CA ARG A 723 -16.05 77.05 -1.13
C ARG A 723 -17.38 76.31 -1.27
N ARG A 724 -17.68 75.69 -2.42
CA ARG A 724 -18.88 74.84 -2.57
C ARG A 724 -18.71 73.49 -1.88
N GLU A 725 -17.50 72.94 -1.82
CA GLU A 725 -17.20 71.67 -1.16
C GLU A 725 -16.95 71.83 0.35
N LEU A 726 -16.45 73.00 0.80
CA LEU A 726 -16.21 73.34 2.20
C LEU A 726 -17.44 73.89 2.93
N GLN A 727 -18.54 74.19 2.24
CA GLN A 727 -19.71 74.83 2.85
C GLN A 727 -20.54 73.91 3.75
N ASP A 728 -20.34 72.59 3.71
CA ASP A 728 -21.22 71.64 4.41
C ASP A 728 -20.53 70.77 5.47
N THR A 729 -19.27 71.01 5.85
CA THR A 729 -18.66 70.22 6.94
C THR A 729 -17.58 70.98 7.72
N VAL A 730 -17.92 71.39 8.96
CA VAL A 730 -16.97 71.88 9.96
C VAL A 730 -16.65 70.73 10.92
N THR A 731 -15.47 70.13 10.80
CA THR A 731 -15.03 69.08 11.71
C THR A 731 -14.22 69.68 12.86
N VAL A 732 -14.80 69.76 14.06
CA VAL A 732 -14.10 70.13 15.30
C VAL A 732 -13.70 68.87 16.04
N ARG A 733 -12.40 68.69 16.30
CA ARG A 733 -11.88 67.57 17.09
C ARG A 733 -11.33 68.09 18.41
N LEU A 734 -11.94 67.67 19.52
CA LEU A 734 -11.52 67.98 20.89
C LEU A 734 -11.13 66.68 21.59
N GLU A 735 -9.91 66.64 22.14
CA GLU A 735 -9.44 65.52 22.95
C GLU A 735 -9.43 65.95 24.43
N ILE A 736 -10.19 65.24 25.27
CA ILE A 736 -10.29 65.50 26.71
C ILE A 736 -9.83 64.25 27.46
N ARG A 737 -8.74 64.35 28.21
CA ARG A 737 -8.18 63.25 29.01
C ARG A 737 -8.63 63.35 30.46
N GLN A 738 -9.85 62.90 30.74
CA GLN A 738 -10.43 62.89 32.10
C GLN A 738 -11.15 61.56 32.38
N SER A 739 -11.32 61.21 33.65
CA SER A 739 -12.09 60.05 34.05
C SER A 739 -13.58 60.25 33.73
N MET A 740 -14.19 59.29 33.05
CA MET A 740 -15.54 59.38 32.51
C MET A 740 -16.55 58.62 33.39
N ASN A 741 -17.70 59.24 33.68
CA ASN A 741 -18.80 58.56 34.36
C ASN A 741 -19.74 57.90 33.34
N GLN A 742 -19.64 56.58 33.21
CA GLN A 742 -20.33 55.78 32.19
C GLN A 742 -21.86 55.91 32.25
N ALA A 743 -22.45 55.90 33.46
CA ALA A 743 -23.90 56.02 33.63
C ALA A 743 -24.48 57.37 33.18
N ARG A 744 -23.67 58.45 33.21
CA ARG A 744 -24.07 59.75 32.68
C ARG A 744 -23.91 59.81 31.16
N LEU A 745 -22.87 59.16 30.61
CA LEU A 745 -22.68 59.06 29.17
C LEU A 745 -23.83 58.26 28.53
N ASP A 746 -24.23 57.14 29.11
CA ASP A 746 -25.31 56.31 28.57
C ASP A 746 -26.64 57.08 28.55
N LYS A 747 -26.93 57.86 29.60
CA LYS A 747 -28.08 58.77 29.62
C LYS A 747 -27.98 59.87 28.57
N PHE A 748 -26.77 60.38 28.33
CA PHE A 748 -26.52 61.42 27.33
C PHE A 748 -26.70 60.88 25.90
N LEU A 749 -26.18 59.68 25.62
CA LEU A 749 -26.30 59.02 24.32
C LEU A 749 -27.71 58.50 24.04
N ALA A 750 -28.46 58.09 25.06
CA ALA A 750 -29.85 57.64 24.91
C ALA A 750 -30.81 58.71 24.37
N ILE A 751 -30.43 59.99 24.51
CA ILE A 751 -31.23 61.14 24.02
C ILE A 751 -30.88 61.47 22.56
N ARG A 752 -29.79 60.93 22.01
CA ARG A 752 -29.27 61.25 20.66
C ARG A 752 -29.52 60.14 19.66
N THR A 753 -29.61 60.51 18.39
CA THR A 753 -29.71 59.58 17.26
C THR A 753 -28.31 59.01 16.95
N VAL A 754 -27.96 57.93 17.63
CA VAL A 754 -26.70 57.20 17.42
C VAL A 754 -26.72 56.53 16.05
N LEU A 755 -25.74 56.85 15.21
CA LEU A 755 -25.55 56.28 13.87
C LEU A 755 -24.78 54.96 13.91
N ASN A 756 -23.69 54.92 14.68
CA ASN A 756 -22.82 53.76 14.75
C ASN A 756 -22.05 53.75 16.08
N THR A 757 -21.96 52.57 16.67
CA THR A 757 -21.16 52.29 17.86
C THR A 757 -20.20 51.14 17.54
N SER A 758 -18.90 51.39 17.57
CA SER A 758 -17.87 50.37 17.41
C SER A 758 -17.13 50.14 18.73
N TRP A 759 -16.91 48.87 19.04
CA TRP A 759 -16.17 48.42 20.20
C TRP A 759 -14.82 47.88 19.75
N ASP A 760 -13.73 48.39 20.33
CA ASP A 760 -12.38 47.96 20.05
C ASP A 760 -11.78 47.47 21.38
N LEU A 761 -11.81 46.15 21.57
CA LEU A 761 -11.38 45.49 22.81
C LEU A 761 -9.87 45.24 22.72
N GLY A 762 -9.08 46.14 23.29
CA GLY A 762 -7.62 46.06 23.32
C GLY A 762 -7.09 45.54 24.66
N PRO A 763 -5.89 44.92 24.69
CA PRO A 763 -5.29 44.40 25.92
C PRO A 763 -4.91 45.50 26.94
N GLU A 764 -4.81 46.76 26.50
CA GLU A 764 -4.51 47.93 27.36
C GLU A 764 -5.75 48.75 27.75
N GLY A 765 -6.95 48.32 27.33
CA GLY A 765 -8.23 48.95 27.69
C GLY A 765 -9.22 48.98 26.53
N ASP A 766 -10.51 48.94 26.87
CA ASP A 766 -11.60 48.96 25.90
C ASP A 766 -11.81 50.36 25.34
N ARG A 767 -11.76 50.50 24.01
CA ARG A 767 -12.06 51.75 23.32
C ARG A 767 -13.43 51.66 22.68
N VAL A 768 -14.35 52.52 23.11
CA VAL A 768 -15.68 52.64 22.51
C VAL A 768 -15.73 53.90 21.67
N VAL A 769 -16.11 53.78 20.40
CA VAL A 769 -16.34 54.91 19.50
C VAL A 769 -17.82 54.96 19.17
N VAL A 770 -18.47 56.05 19.57
CA VAL A 770 -19.88 56.32 19.29
C VAL A 770 -19.98 57.52 18.36
N SER A 771 -20.80 57.40 17.33
CA SER A 771 -21.14 58.48 16.40
C SER A 771 -22.63 58.73 16.45
N TRP A 772 -23.04 59.99 16.49
CA TRP A 772 -24.45 60.39 16.51
C TRP A 772 -24.66 61.61 15.63
N ILE A 773 -25.91 61.83 15.22
CA ILE A 773 -26.34 63.08 14.58
C ILE A 773 -26.89 63.99 15.67
N GLU A 774 -26.54 65.26 15.56
CA GLU A 774 -27.10 66.33 16.37
C GLU A 774 -27.93 67.19 15.42
N ASP A 775 -29.26 67.10 15.55
CA ASP A 775 -30.16 68.03 14.87
C ASP A 775 -30.06 69.37 15.61
N ASP A 776 -29.84 70.46 14.87
CA ASP A 776 -29.71 71.84 15.39
C ASP A 776 -30.96 72.34 16.13
#